data_AF-A0A3P9IYN8-F1
#
_entry.id   AF-A0A3P9IYN8-F1
#
_cell.length_a   1.000
_cell.length_b   1.000
_cell.length_c   1.000
_cell.angle_alpha   90.00
_cell.angle_beta   90.00
_cell.angle_gamma   90.00
#
_symmetry.space_group_name_H-M   'P 1'
#
loop_
_entity.id
_entity.type
_entity.pdbx_description
1 polymer ?
#
loop_
_entity_poly.entity_id
_entity_poly.type
_entity_poly.pdbx_seq_one_letter_code
_entity_poly.pdbx_strand_id
1 'polypeptide(L)'
;MGVVGGVDVELLFILGHRYFYESSPCAHSTHCSELSLSTVHLQLSDLEPRISHSLPDRIEMLHFRVSTILKESFEATLKRPFPAVYQKSWLPTRRRRCCFSTVSCDARLVSSRLNVLYIASLRTAPCATPARLYCVKTEGAAVEPDEHVKKDGSGGEENEKRKGILPSLEDLLFYTVAEGQEKIPAHKFLTALKATGLRTGDPRLKECMDTLKDTLKKTADGVTLDRHLFKKCVQSNIVLLTQAFRKKFVIPDFQSFTSHIDELYENAKNLSGGQVADYIPQLAKFSPDLWAVSLCTVDGQRHTVGDTKVPFCLQSCVKPLKYAVAVNDHGTQYVHSFIGKEPSGLRFNKLFLNEDDKPHNPMVNAGAIVCTSLLKQNVSNAERFDYVMNFLKKMAGNEYVGFSNATFQSERESGDRNFAIGYYLKEKKCFPEGTDMTSVLDLYFQLCSIEVTCESASVMAATLANGGICPITGERVLTPEAVRNTLSLMHSCGMYDFSGQFAFHVGLPAKSGVSGGILLVVPNVMGIVCWSPPLDKLGNSVRGIQFCLDLVELFNFHNYDNLRHFAKKHDPRREGGDQRVKSVINLLFAAYTGDVSALRRFALSSMDMEQRDYDSRTALHVAAAEGHMEVVRFLLEACKVNPSPRDRWGKAPMDEAMLFGHHDVVTILQQYQENYSLPAAPDGQERSEKSLDSLL
;
A
#
# COMPACT_ATOMS: atom_id res chain seq x y z
N MET A 1 -11.96 54.20 -9.35
CA MET A 1 -10.73 54.53 -10.11
C MET A 1 -9.64 53.57 -9.62
N GLY A 2 -9.00 52.73 -10.43
CA GLY A 2 -9.28 52.35 -11.82
C GLY A 2 -8.01 52.32 -12.69
N VAL A 3 -7.69 51.16 -13.28
CA VAL A 3 -6.54 50.85 -14.18
C VAL A 3 -5.14 51.13 -13.57
N VAL A 4 -4.01 50.49 -13.92
CA VAL A 4 -3.61 49.38 -14.82
C VAL A 4 -2.77 48.40 -13.94
N GLY A 5 -2.57 47.10 -14.15
CA GLY A 5 -2.89 46.14 -15.22
C GLY A 5 -1.64 45.27 -15.51
N GLY A 6 -1.78 43.97 -15.83
CA GLY A 6 -0.65 43.02 -15.89
C GLY A 6 -0.43 42.36 -17.26
N VAL A 7 0.82 41.94 -17.54
CA VAL A 7 1.27 41.24 -18.75
C VAL A 7 2.46 40.32 -18.40
N ASP A 8 2.50 39.09 -18.92
CA ASP A 8 3.63 38.16 -18.83
C ASP A 8 4.76 38.50 -19.82
N VAL A 9 6.02 38.23 -19.45
CA VAL A 9 7.11 37.99 -20.43
C VAL A 9 8.13 36.99 -19.86
N GLU A 10 8.62 36.09 -20.70
CA GLU A 10 9.85 35.33 -20.49
C GLU A 10 11.10 36.24 -20.65
N LEU A 11 12.29 35.79 -20.21
CA LEU A 11 13.41 35.37 -21.08
C LEU A 11 14.76 35.31 -20.32
N LEU A 12 15.70 34.55 -20.88
CA LEU A 12 17.17 34.59 -20.77
C LEU A 12 17.85 35.49 -19.71
N PHE A 13 18.87 34.92 -19.04
CA PHE A 13 20.12 35.64 -18.82
C PHE A 13 21.35 34.77 -19.18
N ILE A 14 22.35 35.40 -19.78
CA ILE A 14 23.54 34.77 -20.36
C ILE A 14 24.79 35.62 -20.01
N LEU A 15 25.91 34.94 -19.77
CA LEU A 15 27.30 35.41 -19.66
C LEU A 15 27.72 36.36 -18.51
N GLY A 16 28.84 35.95 -17.88
CA GLY A 16 29.90 36.83 -17.38
C GLY A 16 31.25 36.28 -17.83
N HIS A 17 32.09 37.08 -18.49
CA HIS A 17 33.27 36.62 -19.26
C HIS A 17 34.61 37.11 -18.66
N ARG A 18 35.64 36.26 -18.66
CA ARG A 18 37.10 36.50 -18.91
C ARG A 18 37.85 35.18 -18.63
N TYR A 19 38.56 34.51 -19.56
CA TYR A 19 39.67 34.87 -20.47
C TYR A 19 40.98 35.29 -19.79
N PHE A 20 41.97 34.38 -19.81
CA PHE A 20 43.38 34.50 -20.30
C PHE A 20 44.13 33.21 -19.86
N TYR A 21 45.26 32.77 -20.43
CA TYR A 21 45.65 32.33 -21.79
C TYR A 21 47.04 31.65 -21.64
N GLU A 22 47.20 30.42 -22.13
CA GLU A 22 48.46 29.72 -22.55
C GLU A 22 49.73 29.50 -21.68
N SER A 23 50.41 28.40 -22.09
CA SER A 23 51.87 28.13 -22.14
C SER A 23 52.57 27.27 -21.05
N SER A 24 53.36 26.31 -21.56
CA SER A 24 54.29 25.37 -20.89
C SER A 24 55.74 25.71 -21.34
N PRO A 25 56.80 24.88 -21.16
CA PRO A 25 57.07 23.74 -20.25
C PRO A 25 58.46 23.85 -19.52
N CYS A 26 58.80 22.89 -18.64
CA CYS A 26 60.16 22.34 -18.36
C CYS A 26 60.17 21.50 -17.05
N ALA A 27 61.21 20.73 -16.68
CA ALA A 27 61.92 19.61 -17.33
C ALA A 27 63.06 19.11 -16.41
N HIS A 28 63.15 17.78 -16.16
CA HIS A 28 64.27 17.06 -15.47
C HIS A 28 64.48 17.38 -13.97
N SER A 29 65.08 16.55 -13.11
CA SER A 29 65.30 15.08 -12.99
C SER A 29 65.90 14.80 -11.57
N THR A 30 66.25 13.60 -11.04
CA THR A 30 66.34 12.19 -11.49
C THR A 30 66.33 11.26 -10.24
N HIS A 31 65.84 10.01 -10.37
CA HIS A 31 66.16 8.75 -9.63
C HIS A 31 64.88 7.86 -9.51
N CYS A 32 64.84 6.64 -10.07
CA CYS A 32 65.39 5.35 -9.58
C CYS A 32 64.66 4.83 -8.33
N SER A 33 64.15 3.59 -8.27
CA SER A 33 64.20 2.47 -9.24
C SER A 33 63.06 1.44 -9.01
N GLU A 34 62.97 0.40 -9.84
CA GLU A 34 61.87 -0.58 -9.94
C GLU A 34 61.80 -1.58 -8.76
N LEU A 35 60.61 -2.15 -8.50
CA LEU A 35 60.34 -3.61 -8.63
C LEU A 35 58.86 -3.97 -8.33
N SER A 36 58.49 -5.24 -8.53
CA SER A 36 57.11 -5.68 -8.85
C SER A 36 56.43 -6.63 -7.84
N LEU A 37 55.09 -6.61 -7.87
CA LEU A 37 54.13 -7.73 -7.69
C LEU A 37 54.59 -9.01 -6.94
N SER A 38 53.85 -9.38 -5.88
CA SER A 38 53.48 -10.78 -5.62
C SER A 38 52.21 -10.94 -4.78
N THR A 39 51.48 -12.04 -5.02
CA THR A 39 50.19 -12.39 -4.40
C THR A 39 50.38 -13.18 -3.10
N VAL A 40 49.46 -13.03 -2.13
CA VAL A 40 49.30 -14.00 -1.02
C VAL A 40 47.83 -14.39 -0.85
N HIS A 41 47.54 -15.68 -0.93
CA HIS A 41 46.25 -16.27 -0.52
C HIS A 41 46.17 -16.42 1.00
N LEU A 42 44.97 -16.33 1.56
CA LEU A 42 44.64 -16.96 2.85
C LEU A 42 43.33 -17.74 2.72
N GLN A 43 43.44 -19.06 2.84
CA GLN A 43 42.32 -19.95 3.18
C GLN A 43 42.31 -20.14 4.71
N LEU A 44 41.13 -20.25 5.30
CA LEU A 44 40.93 -20.86 6.61
C LEU A 44 39.70 -21.75 6.52
N SER A 45 39.84 -23.00 6.96
CA SER A 45 38.79 -24.02 6.97
C SER A 45 39.01 -24.94 8.17
N ASP A 46 37.98 -25.00 9.01
CA ASP A 46 37.51 -26.11 9.86
C ASP A 46 38.48 -27.10 10.52
N LEU A 47 38.25 -27.35 11.82
CA LEU A 47 37.88 -28.69 12.30
C LEU A 47 37.32 -28.65 13.74
N GLU A 48 36.33 -29.53 13.99
CA GLU A 48 35.60 -29.68 15.27
C GLU A 48 36.22 -30.80 16.15
N PRO A 49 35.48 -31.60 16.96
CA PRO A 49 34.51 -31.31 18.03
C PRO A 49 34.91 -32.00 19.37
N ARG A 50 34.10 -31.88 20.46
CA ARG A 50 33.74 -33.03 21.38
C ARG A 50 32.75 -32.70 22.53
N ILE A 51 32.22 -33.78 23.12
CA ILE A 51 31.00 -33.93 23.94
C ILE A 51 31.36 -34.87 25.13
N SER A 52 30.91 -34.76 26.39
CA SER A 52 30.18 -33.76 27.20
C SER A 52 30.37 -34.12 28.71
N HIS A 53 29.58 -33.58 29.67
CA HIS A 53 28.85 -34.35 30.71
C HIS A 53 28.29 -33.49 31.90
N SER A 54 27.24 -34.05 32.55
CA SER A 54 26.79 -33.91 33.97
C SER A 54 26.18 -32.59 34.53
N LEU A 55 24.94 -32.75 35.05
CA LEU A 55 24.26 -32.01 36.15
C LEU A 55 24.83 -32.42 37.55
N PRO A 56 24.37 -31.94 38.74
CA PRO A 56 23.16 -31.14 39.07
C PRO A 56 23.28 -30.01 40.14
N ASP A 57 22.13 -29.36 40.40
CA ASP A 57 21.59 -28.85 41.68
C ASP A 57 22.25 -27.75 42.57
N ARG A 58 21.39 -26.77 42.93
CA ARG A 58 21.31 -25.95 44.17
C ARG A 58 22.50 -25.04 44.59
N ILE A 59 22.21 -23.77 44.86
CA ILE A 59 22.24 -23.14 46.22
C ILE A 59 21.64 -21.70 46.18
N GLU A 60 21.49 -21.10 47.36
CA GLU A 60 20.53 -20.06 47.76
C GLU A 60 20.85 -18.59 47.39
N MET A 61 19.93 -17.72 47.82
CA MET A 61 20.04 -16.26 47.85
C MET A 61 21.35 -15.72 48.46
N LEU A 62 21.76 -14.53 48.04
CA LEU A 62 22.22 -13.51 48.98
C LEU A 62 22.00 -12.07 48.46
N HIS A 63 21.63 -11.16 49.35
CA HIS A 63 21.54 -9.73 49.07
C HIS A 63 22.93 -9.12 48.84
N PHE A 64 23.01 -8.09 48.00
CA PHE A 64 24.01 -7.03 48.19
C PHE A 64 23.36 -5.66 48.23
N ARG A 65 23.59 -4.94 49.33
CA ARG A 65 23.40 -3.48 49.41
C ARG A 65 24.65 -2.81 48.84
N VAL A 66 24.48 -1.70 48.13
CA VAL A 66 25.56 -0.73 47.93
C VAL A 66 25.10 0.60 48.53
N SER A 67 25.91 1.13 49.45
CA SER A 67 25.65 2.39 50.14
C SER A 67 26.56 3.50 49.62
N THR A 68 26.00 4.71 49.61
CA THR A 68 26.66 6.02 49.39
C THR A 68 27.94 6.22 50.19
N ILE A 69 28.93 6.96 49.65
CA ILE A 69 29.82 7.90 50.37
C ILE A 69 30.72 8.67 49.36
N LEU A 70 31.20 9.88 49.73
CA LEU A 70 32.07 10.82 48.97
C LEU A 70 31.40 11.49 47.72
N LYS A 71 31.34 12.82 47.50
CA LYS A 71 31.98 14.04 48.08
C LYS A 71 33.52 14.09 47.94
N GLU A 72 34.21 15.18 47.62
CA GLU A 72 33.88 16.62 47.66
C GLU A 72 34.83 17.47 46.75
N SER A 73 34.76 18.81 46.81
CA SER A 73 35.56 19.82 46.06
C SER A 73 35.29 19.92 44.54
N PHE A 74 35.23 21.11 43.90
CA PHE A 74 35.83 22.42 44.21
C PHE A 74 34.82 23.59 44.26
N GLU A 75 35.23 24.75 44.80
CA GLU A 75 34.36 25.92 45.02
C GLU A 75 35.06 27.27 44.73
N ALA A 76 34.25 28.32 44.51
CA ALA A 76 34.50 29.77 44.69
C ALA A 76 35.44 30.57 43.76
N THR A 77 34.91 31.69 43.22
CA THR A 77 35.52 33.05 43.03
C THR A 77 34.59 33.90 42.13
N LEU A 78 34.20 35.18 42.33
CA LEU A 78 33.92 36.09 43.46
C LEU A 78 33.60 37.50 42.86
N LYS A 79 32.53 38.17 43.30
CA LYS A 79 32.28 39.65 43.36
C LYS A 79 32.05 40.54 42.09
N ARG A 80 30.81 41.09 42.01
CA ARG A 80 30.29 42.49 41.76
C ARG A 80 31.27 43.66 41.42
N PRO A 81 30.87 44.81 40.77
CA PRO A 81 29.56 45.53 40.94
C PRO A 81 28.93 46.30 39.71
N PHE A 82 27.87 47.08 40.00
CA PHE A 82 27.04 48.01 39.18
C PHE A 82 27.73 49.35 38.79
N PRO A 83 27.28 50.14 37.76
CA PRO A 83 26.03 50.96 37.69
C PRO A 83 25.20 50.75 36.39
N ALA A 84 23.92 51.12 36.18
CA ALA A 84 22.87 51.96 36.81
C ALA A 84 22.48 53.24 36.00
N VAL A 85 21.21 53.69 36.13
CA VAL A 85 20.57 54.85 35.44
C VAL A 85 20.26 54.56 33.94
N TYR A 86 19.10 54.86 33.33
CA TYR A 86 18.08 55.91 33.54
C TYR A 86 16.64 55.42 33.77
N GLN A 87 15.83 56.27 34.40
CA GLN A 87 14.41 56.09 34.72
C GLN A 87 13.54 57.03 33.87
N LYS A 88 12.34 56.60 33.45
CA LYS A 88 11.17 57.50 33.27
C LYS A 88 9.85 56.75 33.07
N SER A 89 9.01 56.76 34.10
CA SER A 89 7.56 56.59 34.00
C SER A 89 6.91 57.93 33.63
N TRP A 90 5.84 57.94 32.84
CA TRP A 90 4.83 59.02 32.81
C TRP A 90 3.51 58.57 32.15
N LEU A 91 2.52 58.32 33.01
CA LEU A 91 1.08 58.56 32.79
C LEU A 91 0.68 59.59 33.88
N PRO A 92 -0.51 60.25 33.88
CA PRO A 92 -1.69 60.06 33.01
C PRO A 92 -2.34 61.39 32.49
N THR A 93 -3.44 61.32 31.72
CA THR A 93 -4.80 61.82 32.11
C THR A 93 -5.74 62.28 30.95
N ARG A 94 -7.00 61.81 31.04
CA ARG A 94 -8.29 62.49 30.76
C ARG A 94 -8.48 63.36 29.48
N ARG A 95 -9.44 62.94 28.64
CA ARG A 95 -10.87 63.40 28.60
C ARG A 95 -11.67 62.47 27.65
N ARG A 96 -13.01 62.32 27.63
CA ARG A 96 -14.17 62.35 28.57
C ARG A 96 -15.41 62.65 27.70
N ARG A 97 -16.39 61.72 27.60
CA ARG A 97 -17.76 61.74 26.96
C ARG A 97 -17.96 60.45 26.12
N CYS A 98 -19.01 59.63 26.19
CA CYS A 98 -20.43 59.74 26.64
C CYS A 98 -21.31 60.64 25.73
N CYS A 99 -22.53 60.26 25.30
CA CYS A 99 -23.42 59.20 25.80
C CYS A 99 -24.55 58.85 24.77
N PHE A 100 -25.35 57.82 25.06
CA PHE A 100 -26.71 57.52 24.49
C PHE A 100 -26.79 57.09 22.99
N SER A 101 -27.80 56.31 22.53
CA SER A 101 -28.91 55.58 23.21
C SER A 101 -29.57 54.49 22.33
N THR A 102 -29.83 53.31 22.93
CA THR A 102 -31.01 52.39 22.86
C THR A 102 -31.95 52.23 21.63
N VAL A 103 -32.65 51.07 21.60
CA VAL A 103 -33.89 50.70 20.83
C VAL A 103 -33.66 50.08 19.42
N SER A 104 -34.36 49.03 18.97
CA SER A 104 -34.96 47.83 19.63
C SER A 104 -35.43 46.79 18.58
N CYS A 105 -35.67 45.55 19.02
CA CYS A 105 -36.71 44.60 18.58
C CYS A 105 -37.03 44.33 17.07
N ASP A 106 -36.74 43.07 16.68
CA ASP A 106 -37.73 42.04 16.24
C ASP A 106 -38.09 41.74 14.77
N ALA A 107 -38.76 40.59 14.63
CA ALA A 107 -39.71 40.20 13.58
C ALA A 107 -39.23 39.60 12.22
N ARG A 108 -38.79 38.34 12.31
CA ARG A 108 -39.45 37.14 11.70
C ARG A 108 -39.79 37.05 10.19
N LEU A 109 -39.16 36.04 9.56
CA LEU A 109 -39.74 34.95 8.72
C LEU A 109 -40.40 35.24 7.34
N VAL A 110 -40.48 34.15 6.54
CA VAL A 110 -41.49 33.87 5.48
C VAL A 110 -41.41 34.75 4.20
N SER A 111 -41.31 34.21 2.96
CA SER A 111 -41.28 32.81 2.51
C SER A 111 -40.85 32.64 1.05
N SER A 112 -40.34 31.44 0.73
CA SER A 112 -40.57 30.63 -0.49
C SER A 112 -40.55 31.23 -1.92
N ARG A 113 -39.76 30.58 -2.79
CA ARG A 113 -40.19 29.83 -4.02
C ARG A 113 -41.25 30.49 -4.94
N LEU A 114 -41.16 30.47 -6.28
CA LEU A 114 -40.59 29.43 -7.16
C LEU A 114 -40.56 29.92 -8.64
N ASN A 115 -39.76 29.25 -9.48
CA ASN A 115 -40.09 28.84 -10.86
C ASN A 115 -40.24 29.83 -12.06
N VAL A 116 -39.25 29.71 -12.99
CA VAL A 116 -39.36 29.02 -14.31
C VAL A 116 -39.70 29.78 -15.61
N LEU A 117 -38.72 29.68 -16.54
CA LEU A 117 -38.75 29.59 -18.02
C LEU A 117 -39.30 30.73 -18.92
N TYR A 118 -38.38 31.25 -19.76
CA TYR A 118 -38.30 31.08 -21.23
C TYR A 118 -38.47 32.27 -22.21
N ILE A 119 -37.62 32.21 -23.25
CA ILE A 119 -37.78 32.69 -24.64
C ILE A 119 -37.76 34.22 -24.91
N ALA A 120 -37.09 34.75 -25.95
CA ALA A 120 -35.95 34.25 -26.75
C ALA A 120 -35.32 35.35 -27.65
N SER A 121 -34.08 35.09 -28.11
CA SER A 121 -33.52 35.43 -29.44
C SER A 121 -33.44 36.88 -29.95
N LEU A 122 -32.21 37.29 -30.34
CA LEU A 122 -31.91 37.60 -31.76
C LEU A 122 -30.39 37.56 -32.07
N ARG A 123 -30.09 37.30 -33.34
CA ARG A 123 -28.79 36.88 -33.92
C ARG A 123 -27.79 38.04 -34.11
N THR A 124 -26.48 37.74 -34.06
CA THR A 124 -25.50 37.81 -35.19
C THR A 124 -24.06 37.48 -34.74
N ALA A 125 -23.15 37.14 -35.66
CA ALA A 125 -21.73 36.74 -35.47
C ALA A 125 -20.98 36.85 -36.83
N PRO A 126 -19.76 36.29 -37.11
CA PRO A 126 -18.64 35.81 -36.26
C PRO A 126 -17.23 36.28 -36.76
N CYS A 127 -16.14 35.82 -36.11
CA CYS A 127 -14.79 35.61 -36.71
C CYS A 127 -13.99 34.65 -35.79
N ALA A 128 -13.75 33.36 -36.13
CA ALA A 128 -12.59 32.79 -36.87
C ALA A 128 -11.24 32.92 -36.10
N THR A 129 -10.36 31.91 -35.95
CA THR A 129 -10.05 30.66 -36.70
C THR A 129 -9.58 29.52 -35.73
N PRO A 130 -8.92 28.42 -36.14
CA PRO A 130 -9.44 27.31 -36.96
C PRO A 130 -9.27 25.91 -36.31
N ALA A 131 -10.00 24.90 -36.82
CA ALA A 131 -9.71 23.47 -36.59
C ALA A 131 -9.77 22.69 -37.92
N ARG A 132 -8.94 21.65 -38.08
CA ARG A 132 -8.92 20.80 -39.29
C ARG A 132 -9.87 19.61 -39.15
N LEU A 133 -10.57 19.30 -40.24
CA LEU A 133 -11.34 18.07 -40.44
C LEU A 133 -11.09 17.57 -41.87
N TYR A 134 -11.13 16.25 -42.10
CA TYR A 134 -11.22 15.65 -43.44
C TYR A 134 -12.58 14.96 -43.63
N CYS A 135 -12.98 14.76 -44.88
CA CYS A 135 -14.38 14.69 -45.30
C CYS A 135 -14.71 13.40 -46.09
N VAL A 136 -15.96 12.93 -45.99
CA VAL A 136 -16.55 11.90 -46.86
C VAL A 136 -17.97 12.36 -47.26
N LYS A 137 -18.35 12.08 -48.52
CA LYS A 137 -19.64 12.38 -49.17
C LYS A 137 -20.61 11.17 -49.05
N THR A 138 -21.92 11.32 -48.86
CA THR A 138 -23.00 11.55 -49.88
C THR A 138 -22.88 10.64 -51.12
N GLU A 139 -23.94 10.06 -51.70
CA GLU A 139 -25.38 10.44 -51.81
C GLU A 139 -26.33 9.21 -51.74
N GLY A 140 -27.63 9.36 -52.06
CA GLY A 140 -28.58 8.24 -52.20
C GLY A 140 -29.91 8.61 -52.87
N ALA A 141 -30.52 7.67 -53.62
CA ALA A 141 -31.80 7.74 -54.32
C ALA A 141 -32.21 6.33 -54.82
N ALA A 142 -33.48 5.94 -55.09
CA ALA A 142 -34.81 6.46 -54.70
C ALA A 142 -35.93 5.48 -55.14
N VAL A 143 -37.20 5.80 -54.80
CA VAL A 143 -38.49 5.30 -55.37
C VAL A 143 -39.16 4.07 -54.72
N GLU A 144 -40.50 4.09 -54.78
CA GLU A 144 -41.54 3.32 -54.05
C GLU A 144 -42.09 2.08 -54.83
N PRO A 145 -42.96 1.23 -54.23
CA PRO A 145 -43.35 -0.10 -54.77
C PRO A 145 -44.77 -0.16 -55.40
N ASP A 146 -45.14 -1.30 -56.03
CA ASP A 146 -46.50 -1.88 -55.83
C ASP A 146 -46.70 -3.38 -56.23
N GLU A 147 -47.79 -3.96 -55.69
CA GLU A 147 -48.62 -5.15 -56.05
C GLU A 147 -48.05 -6.50 -56.60
N HIS A 148 -47.95 -7.48 -55.67
CA HIS A 148 -48.75 -8.73 -55.59
C HIS A 148 -48.63 -9.98 -56.54
N VAL A 149 -48.49 -11.14 -55.85
CA VAL A 149 -49.08 -12.49 -56.12
C VAL A 149 -48.37 -13.48 -57.10
N LYS A 150 -47.53 -14.37 -56.53
CA LYS A 150 -47.89 -15.80 -56.26
C LYS A 150 -46.85 -16.58 -55.42
N LYS A 151 -47.39 -17.47 -54.58
CA LYS A 151 -46.97 -18.85 -54.18
C LYS A 151 -45.63 -19.42 -54.68
N ASP A 152 -44.91 -20.29 -53.94
CA ASP A 152 -45.26 -21.14 -52.76
C ASP A 152 -44.03 -21.34 -51.82
N GLY A 153 -44.24 -21.85 -50.59
CA GLY A 153 -43.40 -22.92 -50.01
C GLY A 153 -42.21 -22.62 -49.07
N SER A 154 -42.47 -22.71 -47.75
CA SER A 154 -41.54 -23.11 -46.65
C SER A 154 -40.34 -22.19 -46.29
N GLY A 155 -39.76 -22.41 -45.09
CA GLY A 155 -38.44 -21.84 -44.71
C GLY A 155 -38.39 -20.59 -43.79
N GLY A 156 -39.07 -20.59 -42.64
CA GLY A 156 -39.03 -19.45 -41.71
C GLY A 156 -37.83 -19.45 -40.73
N GLU A 157 -36.59 -19.22 -41.19
CA GLU A 157 -35.40 -19.35 -40.31
C GLU A 157 -34.20 -18.42 -40.60
N GLU A 158 -34.37 -17.22 -41.19
CA GLU A 158 -33.21 -16.37 -41.59
C GLU A 158 -33.14 -14.93 -41.05
N ASN A 159 -34.19 -14.39 -40.43
CA ASN A 159 -34.28 -12.94 -40.15
C ASN A 159 -33.67 -12.47 -38.82
N GLU A 160 -32.75 -13.22 -38.21
CA GLU A 160 -32.03 -12.81 -36.98
C GLU A 160 -30.52 -12.50 -37.20
N LYS A 161 -29.97 -12.85 -38.37
CA LYS A 161 -28.54 -12.70 -38.67
C LYS A 161 -28.16 -11.30 -39.21
N ARG A 162 -28.36 -10.22 -38.41
CA ARG A 162 -27.67 -8.90 -38.54
C ARG A 162 -28.03 -7.90 -37.41
N LYS A 163 -27.67 -8.23 -36.18
CA LYS A 163 -27.40 -7.22 -35.12
C LYS A 163 -25.89 -7.08 -34.93
N GLY A 164 -25.44 -5.95 -34.38
CA GLY A 164 -24.03 -5.51 -34.45
C GLY A 164 -23.01 -6.53 -33.92
N ILE A 165 -21.84 -6.61 -34.58
CA ILE A 165 -20.82 -7.67 -34.45
C ILE A 165 -20.01 -7.63 -33.12
N LEU A 166 -20.27 -6.65 -32.25
CA LEU A 166 -19.65 -6.55 -30.92
C LEU A 166 -20.50 -7.29 -29.88
N PRO A 167 -20.03 -8.41 -29.28
CA PRO A 167 -20.73 -9.05 -28.17
C PRO A 167 -20.73 -8.12 -26.94
N SER A 168 -21.72 -8.25 -26.05
CA SER A 168 -21.72 -7.42 -24.84
C SER A 168 -20.66 -7.90 -23.83
N LEU A 169 -20.38 -7.10 -22.80
CA LEU A 169 -19.36 -7.44 -21.80
C LEU A 169 -19.69 -8.74 -21.05
N GLU A 170 -20.97 -9.02 -20.83
CA GLU A 170 -21.47 -10.26 -20.26
C GLU A 170 -21.25 -11.46 -21.19
N ASP A 171 -21.41 -11.28 -22.50
CA ASP A 171 -21.16 -12.32 -23.50
C ASP A 171 -19.65 -12.60 -23.61
N LEU A 172 -18.81 -11.55 -23.60
CA LEU A 172 -17.34 -11.67 -23.55
C LEU A 172 -16.88 -12.41 -22.28
N LEU A 173 -17.46 -12.09 -21.12
CA LEU A 173 -17.16 -12.78 -19.86
C LEU A 173 -17.61 -14.25 -19.90
N PHE A 174 -18.77 -14.54 -20.51
CA PHE A 174 -19.22 -15.92 -20.74
C PHE A 174 -18.19 -16.70 -21.55
N TYR A 175 -17.78 -16.21 -22.73
CA TYR A 175 -16.79 -16.91 -23.57
C TYR A 175 -15.43 -17.08 -22.87
N THR A 176 -15.04 -16.11 -22.03
CA THR A 176 -13.80 -16.17 -21.23
C THR A 176 -13.79 -17.31 -20.20
N VAL A 177 -14.93 -17.62 -19.58
CA VAL A 177 -15.07 -18.68 -18.56
C VAL A 177 -15.49 -20.03 -19.17
N ALA A 178 -16.17 -20.00 -20.31
CA ALA A 178 -16.62 -21.18 -21.03
C ALA A 178 -15.50 -21.93 -21.76
N GLU A 179 -14.41 -21.24 -22.17
CA GLU A 179 -13.28 -21.84 -22.91
C GLU A 179 -13.74 -22.63 -24.16
N GLY A 180 -14.77 -22.10 -24.84
CA GLY A 180 -15.37 -22.70 -26.05
C GLY A 180 -16.58 -23.61 -25.80
N GLN A 181 -16.96 -23.90 -24.55
CA GLN A 181 -18.14 -24.72 -24.23
C GLN A 181 -19.46 -23.94 -24.41
N GLU A 182 -20.55 -24.63 -24.78
CA GLU A 182 -21.88 -24.00 -24.94
C GLU A 182 -22.57 -23.63 -23.62
N LYS A 183 -22.17 -24.28 -22.52
CA LYS A 183 -22.70 -24.06 -21.16
C LYS A 183 -21.54 -24.04 -20.16
N ILE A 184 -21.66 -23.20 -19.13
CA ILE A 184 -20.70 -23.13 -18.02
C ILE A 184 -21.26 -23.90 -16.81
N PRO A 185 -20.53 -24.86 -16.23
CA PRO A 185 -20.83 -25.40 -14.91
C PRO A 185 -20.65 -24.31 -13.85
N ALA A 186 -21.66 -24.03 -13.03
CA ALA A 186 -21.63 -22.93 -12.06
C ALA A 186 -20.47 -23.04 -11.05
N HIS A 187 -20.02 -24.25 -10.73
CA HIS A 187 -18.84 -24.46 -9.89
C HIS A 187 -17.56 -23.93 -10.54
N LYS A 188 -17.41 -24.03 -11.88
CA LYS A 188 -16.24 -23.53 -12.62
C LYS A 188 -16.17 -22.00 -12.51
N PHE A 189 -17.30 -21.33 -12.72
CA PHE A 189 -17.41 -19.87 -12.53
C PHE A 189 -17.09 -19.46 -11.08
N LEU A 190 -17.62 -20.17 -10.07
CA LEU A 190 -17.35 -19.85 -8.66
C LEU A 190 -15.90 -20.12 -8.24
N THR A 191 -15.24 -21.13 -8.82
CA THR A 191 -13.80 -21.40 -8.60
C THR A 191 -12.94 -20.33 -9.28
N ALA A 192 -13.22 -19.99 -10.53
CA ALA A 192 -12.50 -18.93 -11.25
C ALA A 192 -12.69 -17.55 -10.58
N LEU A 193 -13.89 -17.24 -10.08
CA LEU A 193 -14.16 -16.04 -9.28
C LEU A 193 -13.31 -16.02 -7.99
N LYS A 194 -13.23 -17.14 -7.25
CA LYS A 194 -12.38 -17.26 -6.07
C LYS A 194 -10.89 -17.10 -6.40
N ALA A 195 -10.44 -17.56 -7.57
CA ALA A 195 -9.05 -17.38 -8.02
C ALA A 195 -8.65 -15.90 -8.19
N THR A 196 -9.61 -14.99 -8.46
CA THR A 196 -9.36 -13.54 -8.46
C THR A 196 -9.14 -12.94 -7.07
N GLY A 197 -9.37 -13.72 -6.00
CA GLY A 197 -9.33 -13.28 -4.61
C GLY A 197 -10.66 -12.76 -4.05
N LEU A 198 -11.68 -12.60 -4.89
CA LEU A 198 -13.03 -12.22 -4.43
C LEU A 198 -13.73 -13.40 -3.71
N ARG A 199 -14.43 -13.07 -2.63
CA ARG A 199 -15.21 -14.04 -1.84
C ARG A 199 -16.67 -14.05 -2.29
N THR A 200 -17.32 -15.21 -2.28
CA THR A 200 -18.75 -15.36 -2.63
C THR A 200 -19.72 -14.71 -1.63
N GLY A 201 -19.21 -14.19 -0.51
CA GLY A 201 -19.95 -13.39 0.46
C GLY A 201 -19.75 -11.87 0.32
N ASP A 202 -19.05 -11.41 -0.74
CA ASP A 202 -18.85 -9.98 -0.99
C ASP A 202 -20.20 -9.25 -1.21
N PRO A 203 -20.54 -8.22 -0.42
CA PRO A 203 -21.79 -7.47 -0.56
C PRO A 203 -22.06 -6.94 -1.98
N ARG A 204 -21.01 -6.59 -2.74
CA ARG A 204 -21.11 -6.07 -4.12
C ARG A 204 -21.46 -7.16 -5.14
N LEU A 205 -21.36 -8.44 -4.77
CA LEU A 205 -21.74 -9.59 -5.61
C LEU A 205 -23.07 -10.22 -5.19
N LYS A 206 -23.78 -9.66 -4.20
CA LYS A 206 -25.00 -10.25 -3.64
C LYS A 206 -26.06 -10.54 -4.70
N GLU A 207 -26.35 -9.58 -5.58
CA GLU A 207 -27.36 -9.74 -6.63
C GLU A 207 -26.99 -10.87 -7.61
N CYS A 208 -25.73 -10.95 -8.04
CA CYS A 208 -25.24 -12.04 -8.87
C CYS A 208 -25.37 -13.39 -8.14
N MET A 209 -25.02 -13.46 -6.85
CA MET A 209 -25.06 -14.70 -6.07
C MET A 209 -26.48 -15.18 -5.78
N ASP A 210 -27.41 -14.27 -5.50
CA ASP A 210 -28.82 -14.61 -5.25
C ASP A 210 -29.55 -14.96 -6.56
N THR A 211 -29.30 -14.22 -7.64
CA THR A 211 -29.81 -14.54 -8.99
C THR A 211 -29.27 -15.88 -9.50
N LEU A 212 -28.00 -16.20 -9.22
CA LEU A 212 -27.39 -17.49 -9.55
C LEU A 212 -28.10 -18.65 -8.82
N LYS A 213 -28.30 -18.55 -7.49
CA LYS A 213 -29.04 -19.56 -6.71
C LYS A 213 -30.45 -19.77 -7.27
N ASP A 214 -31.18 -18.68 -7.55
CA ASP A 214 -32.56 -18.73 -8.03
C ASP A 214 -32.72 -19.11 -9.50
N THR A 215 -31.63 -19.08 -10.27
CA THR A 215 -31.56 -19.62 -11.63
C THR A 215 -31.24 -21.11 -11.60
N LEU A 216 -30.25 -21.54 -10.82
CA LEU A 216 -29.87 -22.96 -10.69
C LEU A 216 -31.02 -23.83 -10.14
N LYS A 217 -31.85 -23.31 -9.23
CA LYS A 217 -33.10 -23.96 -8.78
C LYS A 217 -34.14 -24.23 -9.89
N LYS A 218 -33.99 -23.60 -11.06
CA LYS A 218 -34.96 -23.64 -12.18
C LYS A 218 -34.39 -24.32 -13.44
N THR A 219 -33.08 -24.51 -13.53
CA THR A 219 -32.44 -25.33 -14.57
C THR A 219 -32.66 -26.82 -14.26
N ALA A 220 -33.06 -27.61 -15.26
CA ALA A 220 -33.27 -29.05 -15.10
C ALA A 220 -32.03 -29.79 -14.56
N ASP A 221 -30.84 -29.42 -15.04
CA ASP A 221 -29.55 -30.00 -14.63
C ASP A 221 -29.09 -29.54 -13.23
N GLY A 222 -29.72 -28.50 -12.65
CA GLY A 222 -29.33 -27.87 -11.37
C GLY A 222 -27.93 -27.21 -11.30
N VAL A 223 -27.06 -27.44 -12.30
CA VAL A 223 -25.60 -27.16 -12.23
C VAL A 223 -25.08 -26.27 -13.37
N THR A 224 -25.74 -26.26 -14.53
CA THR A 224 -25.25 -25.61 -15.75
C THR A 224 -25.92 -24.25 -16.02
N LEU A 225 -25.21 -23.37 -16.73
CA LEU A 225 -25.68 -22.07 -17.20
C LEU A 225 -25.40 -21.94 -18.70
N ASP A 226 -26.43 -21.67 -19.51
CA ASP A 226 -26.22 -21.15 -20.87
C ASP A 226 -25.85 -19.67 -20.86
N ARG A 227 -25.50 -19.12 -22.03
CA ARG A 227 -25.11 -17.70 -22.21
C ARG A 227 -26.16 -16.71 -21.70
N HIS A 228 -27.45 -16.98 -21.91
CA HIS A 228 -28.53 -16.06 -21.54
C HIS A 228 -28.84 -16.10 -20.04
N LEU A 229 -28.78 -17.29 -19.42
CA LEU A 229 -28.87 -17.44 -17.97
C LEU A 229 -27.66 -16.85 -17.25
N PHE A 230 -26.44 -17.07 -17.75
CA PHE A 230 -25.22 -16.47 -17.23
C PHE A 230 -25.28 -14.94 -17.27
N LYS A 231 -25.64 -14.37 -18.43
CA LYS A 231 -25.83 -12.92 -18.63
C LYS A 231 -26.81 -12.32 -17.61
N LYS A 232 -27.96 -12.97 -17.41
CA LYS A 232 -28.95 -12.58 -16.41
C LYS A 232 -28.40 -12.59 -14.97
N CYS A 233 -27.49 -13.50 -14.64
CA CYS A 233 -26.84 -13.53 -13.33
C CYS A 233 -25.81 -12.41 -13.16
N VAL A 234 -24.95 -12.15 -14.17
CA VAL A 234 -23.82 -11.22 -14.02
C VAL A 234 -24.17 -9.74 -14.25
N GLN A 235 -25.26 -9.43 -14.96
CA GLN A 235 -25.60 -8.07 -15.42
C GLN A 235 -25.50 -6.97 -14.34
N SER A 236 -26.00 -7.19 -13.11
CA SER A 236 -25.97 -6.18 -12.03
C SER A 236 -24.55 -5.87 -11.55
N ASN A 237 -23.61 -6.81 -11.71
CA ASN A 237 -22.27 -6.73 -11.12
C ASN A 237 -21.15 -6.85 -12.16
N ILE A 238 -21.49 -6.70 -13.45
CA ILE A 238 -20.60 -6.93 -14.59
C ILE A 238 -19.35 -6.04 -14.57
N VAL A 239 -19.41 -4.83 -14.02
CA VAL A 239 -18.26 -3.93 -13.92
C VAL A 239 -17.16 -4.51 -13.02
N LEU A 240 -17.53 -4.95 -11.81
CA LEU A 240 -16.60 -5.57 -10.85
C LEU A 240 -16.08 -6.92 -11.37
N LEU A 241 -16.95 -7.73 -11.96
CA LEU A 241 -16.55 -9.01 -12.58
C LEU A 241 -15.61 -8.78 -13.78
N THR A 242 -15.84 -7.77 -14.60
CA THR A 242 -14.96 -7.40 -15.73
C THR A 242 -13.60 -6.90 -15.24
N GLN A 243 -13.53 -6.24 -14.08
CA GLN A 243 -12.25 -5.89 -13.46
C GLN A 243 -11.50 -7.14 -12.96
N ALA A 244 -12.21 -8.02 -12.24
CA ALA A 244 -11.67 -9.25 -11.67
C ALA A 244 -11.09 -10.19 -12.75
N PHE A 245 -11.91 -10.57 -13.74
CA PHE A 245 -11.53 -11.55 -14.77
C PHE A 245 -10.56 -10.99 -15.82
N ARG A 246 -10.40 -9.65 -15.91
CA ARG A 246 -9.37 -9.02 -16.76
C ARG A 246 -8.12 -8.60 -15.97
N LYS A 247 -7.90 -9.20 -14.78
CA LYS A 247 -6.74 -8.94 -13.91
C LYS A 247 -6.50 -7.45 -13.58
N LYS A 248 -7.56 -6.62 -13.55
CA LYS A 248 -7.45 -5.16 -13.34
C LYS A 248 -7.42 -4.73 -11.88
N PHE A 249 -7.41 -5.68 -10.94
CA PHE A 249 -7.23 -5.37 -9.52
C PHE A 249 -5.77 -5.05 -9.20
N VAL A 250 -5.57 -4.37 -8.08
CA VAL A 250 -4.27 -3.90 -7.59
C VAL A 250 -3.27 -5.03 -7.32
N ILE A 251 -3.74 -6.27 -7.18
CA ILE A 251 -2.91 -7.47 -7.25
C ILE A 251 -3.47 -8.40 -8.35
N PRO A 252 -2.90 -8.39 -9.57
CA PRO A 252 -3.34 -9.21 -10.70
C PRO A 252 -3.26 -10.73 -10.44
N ASP A 253 -2.10 -11.22 -10.02
CA ASP A 253 -1.81 -12.65 -9.85
C ASP A 253 -2.04 -13.09 -8.39
N PHE A 254 -3.26 -12.86 -7.89
CA PHE A 254 -3.58 -12.96 -6.45
C PHE A 254 -3.21 -14.31 -5.82
N GLN A 255 -3.41 -15.44 -6.52
CA GLN A 255 -3.05 -16.77 -6.00
C GLN A 255 -1.56 -16.91 -5.68
N SER A 256 -0.68 -16.45 -6.58
CA SER A 256 0.77 -16.49 -6.34
C SER A 256 1.17 -15.55 -5.21
N PHE A 257 0.56 -14.36 -5.13
CA PHE A 257 0.76 -13.46 -3.99
C PHE A 257 0.33 -14.12 -2.67
N THR A 258 -0.80 -14.84 -2.63
CA THR A 258 -1.27 -15.51 -1.40
C THR A 258 -0.37 -16.66 -0.95
N SER A 259 0.23 -17.43 -1.86
CA SER A 259 1.19 -18.48 -1.47
C SER A 259 2.41 -17.94 -0.75
N HIS A 260 2.97 -16.81 -1.20
CA HIS A 260 4.05 -16.12 -0.48
C HIS A 260 3.59 -15.63 0.91
N ILE A 261 2.33 -15.20 1.06
CA ILE A 261 1.78 -14.81 2.37
C ILE A 261 1.65 -16.03 3.31
N ASP A 262 1.34 -17.21 2.78
CA ASP A 262 1.32 -18.46 3.55
C ASP A 262 2.74 -18.84 4.03
N GLU A 263 3.76 -18.68 3.17
CA GLU A 263 5.17 -18.87 3.52
C GLU A 263 5.63 -17.90 4.63
N LEU A 264 5.31 -16.60 4.49
CA LEU A 264 5.61 -15.59 5.52
C LEU A 264 4.87 -15.87 6.84
N TYR A 265 3.65 -16.40 6.79
CA TYR A 265 2.89 -16.80 7.97
C TYR A 265 3.58 -17.98 8.70
N GLU A 266 3.98 -19.04 7.99
CA GLU A 266 4.65 -20.20 8.57
C GLU A 266 6.07 -19.86 9.09
N ASN A 267 6.79 -18.94 8.44
CA ASN A 267 8.09 -18.45 8.95
C ASN A 267 7.92 -17.79 10.34
N ALA A 268 7.00 -16.83 10.47
CA ALA A 268 6.76 -16.12 11.73
C ALA A 268 6.14 -17.01 12.83
N LYS A 269 5.37 -18.04 12.46
CA LYS A 269 4.74 -19.03 13.36
C LYS A 269 5.74 -19.76 14.25
N ASN A 270 6.94 -20.05 13.73
CA ASN A 270 8.01 -20.76 14.44
C ASN A 270 8.60 -19.96 15.63
N LEU A 271 8.32 -18.67 15.73
CA LEU A 271 8.71 -17.87 16.89
C LEU A 271 7.79 -18.21 18.09
N SER A 272 8.40 -18.66 19.18
CA SER A 272 7.77 -18.94 20.49
C SER A 272 8.09 -17.90 21.57
N GLY A 273 8.79 -16.82 21.20
CA GLY A 273 9.19 -15.74 22.11
C GLY A 273 8.08 -14.72 22.39
N GLY A 274 8.22 -14.02 23.52
CA GLY A 274 7.29 -13.00 23.99
C GLY A 274 6.54 -13.42 25.25
N GLN A 275 5.65 -12.55 25.75
CA GLN A 275 4.77 -12.83 26.89
C GLN A 275 3.36 -12.31 26.58
N VAL A 276 2.34 -13.11 26.89
CA VAL A 276 0.93 -12.68 26.78
C VAL A 276 0.66 -11.63 27.85
N ALA A 277 -0.09 -10.58 27.50
CA ALA A 277 -0.46 -9.54 28.45
C ALA A 277 -1.33 -10.11 29.59
N ASP A 278 -0.82 -10.07 30.82
CA ASP A 278 -1.38 -10.72 32.00
C ASP A 278 -2.00 -9.74 33.02
N TYR A 279 -1.76 -8.43 32.87
CA TYR A 279 -2.22 -7.37 33.77
C TYR A 279 -3.75 -7.32 33.96
N ILE A 280 -4.53 -7.93 33.06
CA ILE A 280 -5.96 -8.23 33.25
C ILE A 280 -6.28 -9.68 32.86
N PRO A 281 -7.18 -10.35 33.61
CA PRO A 281 -7.46 -11.79 33.44
C PRO A 281 -8.22 -12.13 32.14
N GLN A 282 -8.62 -11.15 31.33
CA GLN A 282 -9.26 -11.35 30.02
C GLN A 282 -8.21 -11.52 28.92
N LEU A 283 -7.06 -10.82 29.01
CA LEU A 283 -5.95 -10.98 28.06
C LEU A 283 -5.13 -12.23 28.40
N ALA A 284 -4.93 -12.52 29.69
CA ALA A 284 -4.23 -13.71 30.19
C ALA A 284 -4.86 -15.06 29.76
N LYS A 285 -6.10 -15.06 29.22
CA LYS A 285 -6.82 -16.27 28.77
C LYS A 285 -6.47 -16.72 27.35
N PHE A 286 -5.86 -15.85 26.53
CA PHE A 286 -5.51 -16.23 25.16
C PHE A 286 -4.26 -17.12 25.16
N SER A 287 -4.30 -18.24 24.43
CA SER A 287 -3.11 -19.10 24.31
C SER A 287 -1.97 -18.36 23.60
N PRO A 288 -0.71 -18.48 24.08
CA PRO A 288 0.46 -18.00 23.36
C PRO A 288 0.59 -18.54 21.93
N ASP A 289 0.04 -19.72 21.67
CA ASP A 289 0.19 -20.40 20.38
C ASP A 289 -0.60 -19.73 19.24
N LEU A 290 -1.65 -18.96 19.57
CA LEU A 290 -2.56 -18.37 18.60
C LEU A 290 -1.83 -17.45 17.62
N TRP A 291 -2.04 -17.67 16.32
CA TRP A 291 -1.42 -16.88 15.25
C TRP A 291 -2.39 -16.74 14.09
N ALA A 292 -2.58 -15.51 13.62
CA ALA A 292 -3.48 -15.21 12.53
C ALA A 292 -2.96 -14.05 11.67
N VAL A 293 -3.11 -14.19 10.36
CA VAL A 293 -2.89 -13.12 9.38
C VAL A 293 -4.11 -13.04 8.45
N SER A 294 -4.66 -11.85 8.27
CA SER A 294 -5.70 -11.57 7.27
C SER A 294 -5.36 -10.33 6.48
N LEU A 295 -5.65 -10.35 5.17
CA LEU A 295 -5.50 -9.20 4.28
C LEU A 295 -6.76 -8.94 3.46
N CYS A 296 -6.95 -7.67 3.10
CA CYS A 296 -7.99 -7.21 2.20
C CYS A 296 -7.41 -6.12 1.28
N THR A 297 -7.46 -6.31 -0.05
CA THR A 297 -7.03 -5.29 -1.01
C THR A 297 -8.05 -4.17 -1.16
N VAL A 298 -7.65 -3.02 -1.71
CA VAL A 298 -8.58 -1.91 -1.98
C VAL A 298 -9.71 -2.26 -2.96
N ASP A 299 -9.52 -3.31 -3.78
CA ASP A 299 -10.55 -3.89 -4.65
C ASP A 299 -11.44 -4.93 -3.96
N GLY A 300 -11.13 -5.34 -2.73
CA GLY A 300 -11.88 -6.33 -1.95
C GLY A 300 -11.43 -7.79 -2.13
N GLN A 301 -10.26 -8.04 -2.72
CA GLN A 301 -9.64 -9.38 -2.73
C GLN A 301 -9.18 -9.72 -1.30
N ARG A 302 -9.40 -10.96 -0.82
CA ARG A 302 -9.18 -11.30 0.61
C ARG A 302 -8.56 -12.67 0.83
N HIS A 303 -7.53 -12.70 1.67
CA HIS A 303 -6.85 -13.92 2.13
C HIS A 303 -6.70 -13.97 3.65
N THR A 304 -6.55 -15.18 4.19
CA THR A 304 -6.66 -15.48 5.63
C THR A 304 -5.91 -16.77 5.97
N VAL A 305 -4.98 -16.70 6.92
CA VAL A 305 -4.14 -17.82 7.38
C VAL A 305 -4.15 -17.86 8.92
N GLY A 306 -4.30 -19.05 9.51
CA GLY A 306 -4.36 -19.22 10.97
C GLY A 306 -5.69 -18.82 11.60
N ASP A 307 -5.65 -18.46 12.89
CA ASP A 307 -6.77 -18.29 13.84
C ASP A 307 -7.66 -17.05 13.58
N THR A 308 -7.77 -16.63 12.33
CA THR A 308 -8.35 -15.37 11.85
C THR A 308 -9.78 -15.05 12.29
N LYS A 309 -10.54 -16.07 12.70
CA LYS A 309 -11.94 -15.98 13.15
C LYS A 309 -12.12 -15.84 14.66
N VAL A 310 -11.06 -15.99 15.46
CA VAL A 310 -11.13 -15.79 16.90
C VAL A 310 -11.35 -14.30 17.18
N PRO A 311 -12.34 -13.91 17.99
CA PRO A 311 -12.55 -12.51 18.36
C PRO A 311 -11.55 -12.07 19.43
N PHE A 312 -11.00 -10.88 19.27
CA PHE A 312 -10.10 -10.25 20.25
C PHE A 312 -10.39 -8.74 20.38
N CYS A 313 -10.07 -8.16 21.54
CA CYS A 313 -10.26 -6.73 21.78
C CYS A 313 -9.26 -5.88 20.97
N LEU A 314 -9.72 -4.84 20.28
CA LEU A 314 -8.89 -3.91 19.51
C LEU A 314 -7.80 -3.24 20.36
N GLN A 315 -8.09 -2.95 21.64
CA GLN A 315 -7.18 -2.23 22.53
C GLN A 315 -6.64 -0.95 21.86
N SER A 316 -5.33 -0.71 21.88
CA SER A 316 -4.73 0.48 21.25
C SER A 316 -4.88 0.55 19.72
N CYS A 317 -5.34 -0.50 19.03
CA CYS A 317 -5.68 -0.44 17.60
C CYS A 317 -6.93 0.41 17.31
N VAL A 318 -7.80 0.67 18.29
CA VAL A 318 -8.97 1.56 18.10
C VAL A 318 -8.57 3.04 17.97
N LYS A 319 -7.37 3.42 18.43
CA LYS A 319 -6.90 4.82 18.50
C LYS A 319 -6.85 5.53 17.13
N PRO A 320 -6.22 4.98 16.06
CA PRO A 320 -6.28 5.56 14.73
C PRO A 320 -7.72 5.65 14.20
N LEU A 321 -8.55 4.63 14.45
CA LEU A 321 -9.93 4.57 13.94
C LEU A 321 -10.78 5.69 14.54
N LYS A 322 -10.74 5.89 15.87
CA LYS A 322 -11.49 6.97 16.52
C LYS A 322 -10.93 8.37 16.23
N TYR A 323 -9.62 8.50 15.99
CA TYR A 323 -9.03 9.75 15.50
C TYR A 323 -9.53 10.08 14.09
N ALA A 324 -9.62 9.09 13.20
CA ALA A 324 -10.20 9.29 11.87
C ALA A 324 -11.66 9.75 11.95
N VAL A 325 -12.48 9.18 12.86
CA VAL A 325 -13.86 9.65 13.12
C VAL A 325 -13.89 11.09 13.64
N ALA A 326 -13.00 11.46 14.58
CA ALA A 326 -12.93 12.83 15.11
C ALA A 326 -12.55 13.87 14.03
N VAL A 327 -11.60 13.54 13.14
CA VAL A 327 -11.21 14.43 12.03
C VAL A 327 -12.26 14.44 10.91
N ASN A 328 -12.97 13.33 10.69
CA ASN A 328 -14.11 13.26 9.77
C ASN A 328 -15.25 14.22 10.18
N ASP A 329 -15.53 14.30 11.49
CA ASP A 329 -16.62 15.10 12.03
C ASP A 329 -16.29 16.59 12.17
N HIS A 330 -15.06 16.93 12.57
CA HIS A 330 -14.69 18.31 12.93
C HIS A 330 -13.55 18.93 12.10
N GLY A 331 -12.93 18.17 11.21
CA GLY A 331 -11.77 18.60 10.41
C GLY A 331 -10.45 18.68 11.19
N THR A 332 -9.33 18.76 10.46
CA THR A 332 -7.97 18.75 11.06
C THR A 332 -7.76 19.86 12.08
N GLN A 333 -8.25 21.08 11.81
CA GLN A 333 -7.93 22.27 12.59
C GLN A 333 -8.51 22.20 14.01
N TYR A 334 -9.76 21.76 14.16
CA TYR A 334 -10.41 21.64 15.47
C TYR A 334 -9.78 20.51 16.30
N VAL A 335 -9.58 19.31 15.73
CA VAL A 335 -8.97 18.19 16.47
C VAL A 335 -7.57 18.53 16.98
N HIS A 336 -6.79 19.26 16.17
CA HIS A 336 -5.43 19.67 16.55
C HIS A 336 -5.32 20.99 17.32
N SER A 337 -6.44 21.62 17.70
CA SER A 337 -6.40 22.64 18.76
C SER A 337 -6.18 21.99 20.13
N PHE A 338 -6.64 20.74 20.33
CA PHE A 338 -6.52 19.98 21.57
C PHE A 338 -5.38 18.93 21.59
N ILE A 339 -4.92 18.45 20.43
CA ILE A 339 -3.95 17.33 20.33
C ILE A 339 -2.80 17.70 19.36
N GLY A 340 -1.56 17.38 19.72
CA GLY A 340 -0.40 17.53 18.84
C GLY A 340 -0.37 16.58 17.64
N LYS A 341 0.74 16.61 16.89
CA LYS A 341 0.94 15.85 15.64
C LYS A 341 2.22 15.00 15.63
N GLU A 342 2.97 14.99 16.73
CA GLU A 342 4.38 14.59 16.72
C GLU A 342 4.66 13.40 17.65
N PRO A 343 5.70 12.59 17.37
CA PRO A 343 6.17 11.58 18.32
C PRO A 343 6.64 12.25 19.61
N SER A 344 6.48 11.57 20.74
CA SER A 344 6.85 12.11 22.06
C SER A 344 8.36 12.23 22.30
N GLY A 345 9.20 11.56 21.50
CA GLY A 345 10.65 11.39 21.74
C GLY A 345 11.03 10.64 23.02
N LEU A 346 10.06 10.41 23.90
CA LEU A 346 10.16 9.82 25.23
C LEU A 346 9.27 8.59 25.32
N ARG A 347 9.70 7.61 26.13
CA ARG A 347 8.98 6.35 26.37
C ARG A 347 7.50 6.58 26.64
N PHE A 348 6.63 5.80 26.01
CA PHE A 348 5.16 5.90 26.08
C PHE A 348 4.59 5.81 27.52
N ASN A 349 5.40 5.38 28.49
CA ASN A 349 5.06 5.29 29.91
C ASN A 349 5.15 6.61 30.69
N LYS A 350 5.77 7.67 30.14
CA LYS A 350 5.92 8.96 30.83
C LYS A 350 4.68 9.87 30.69
N LEU A 351 4.35 10.61 31.75
CA LEU A 351 3.20 11.50 31.85
C LEU A 351 3.56 12.94 31.42
N PHE A 352 3.79 13.15 30.11
CA PHE A 352 4.12 14.48 29.58
C PHE A 352 3.15 14.96 28.50
N LEU A 353 2.95 16.27 28.50
CA LEU A 353 2.35 17.06 27.43
C LEU A 353 3.49 17.73 26.64
N ASN A 354 3.18 18.27 25.46
CA ASN A 354 4.09 19.15 24.74
C ASN A 354 4.13 20.56 25.37
N GLU A 355 4.93 21.46 24.78
CA GLU A 355 5.09 22.85 25.25
C GLU A 355 3.79 23.69 25.16
N ASP A 356 2.80 23.26 24.37
CA ASP A 356 1.47 23.89 24.28
C ASP A 356 0.47 23.40 25.35
N ASP A 357 0.90 22.59 26.34
CA ASP A 357 0.04 21.86 27.28
C ASP A 357 -0.97 20.90 26.59
N LYS A 358 -0.57 20.25 25.49
CA LYS A 358 -1.38 19.26 24.74
C LYS A 358 -0.72 17.88 24.71
N PRO A 359 -1.47 16.78 24.58
CA PRO A 359 -0.88 15.47 24.31
C PRO A 359 -0.18 15.44 22.95
N HIS A 360 1.04 14.87 22.88
CA HIS A 360 1.88 14.89 21.68
C HIS A 360 1.20 14.41 20.38
N ASN A 361 0.37 13.36 20.45
CA ASN A 361 -0.33 12.75 19.31
C ASN A 361 -1.51 11.88 19.80
N PRO A 362 -2.47 11.48 18.94
CA PRO A 362 -3.61 10.64 19.32
C PRO A 362 -3.27 9.13 19.54
N MET A 363 -2.04 8.67 19.29
CA MET A 363 -1.67 7.26 19.42
C MET A 363 -1.21 6.89 20.85
N VAL A 364 -0.71 7.87 21.62
CA VAL A 364 -0.47 7.74 23.07
C VAL A 364 -1.78 7.88 23.87
N ASN A 365 -1.84 7.31 25.09
CA ASN A 365 -3.09 7.25 25.87
C ASN A 365 -3.70 8.63 26.14
N ALA A 366 -2.90 9.63 26.50
CA ALA A 366 -3.39 10.99 26.78
C ALA A 366 -4.10 11.62 25.56
N GLY A 367 -3.50 11.55 24.37
CA GLY A 367 -4.13 12.06 23.15
C GLY A 367 -5.33 11.22 22.72
N ALA A 368 -5.30 9.91 22.97
CA ALA A 368 -6.45 9.04 22.75
C ALA A 368 -7.62 9.29 23.71
N ILE A 369 -7.37 9.77 24.94
CA ILE A 369 -8.39 10.18 25.92
C ILE A 369 -8.99 11.54 25.52
N VAL A 370 -8.15 12.54 25.19
CA VAL A 370 -8.63 13.81 24.63
C VAL A 370 -9.41 13.59 23.34
N CYS A 371 -8.96 12.72 22.45
CA CYS A 371 -9.68 12.36 21.23
C CYS A 371 -11.07 11.74 21.52
N THR A 372 -11.21 10.93 22.58
CA THR A 372 -12.53 10.43 23.02
C THR A 372 -13.48 11.58 23.39
N SER A 373 -13.00 12.67 23.99
CA SER A 373 -13.84 13.84 24.33
C SER A 373 -14.44 14.56 23.11
N LEU A 374 -13.80 14.47 21.94
CA LEU A 374 -14.25 15.12 20.71
C LEU A 374 -15.36 14.33 19.98
N LEU A 375 -15.47 13.02 20.25
CA LEU A 375 -16.48 12.16 19.63
C LEU A 375 -17.87 12.54 20.15
N LYS A 376 -18.74 13.03 19.25
CA LYS A 376 -20.13 13.44 19.50
C LYS A 376 -20.35 14.05 20.89
N GLN A 377 -19.99 15.32 21.02
CA GLN A 377 -20.25 16.12 22.23
C GLN A 377 -21.76 16.30 22.47
N ASN A 378 -22.14 16.62 23.71
CA ASN A 378 -23.51 16.97 24.14
C ASN A 378 -24.57 15.84 24.04
N VAL A 379 -24.16 14.57 23.93
CA VAL A 379 -25.03 13.38 23.96
C VAL A 379 -24.50 12.34 24.97
N SER A 380 -25.30 11.32 25.30
CA SER A 380 -24.94 10.31 26.30
C SER A 380 -23.84 9.35 25.81
N ASN A 381 -23.10 8.73 26.72
CA ASN A 381 -22.07 7.76 26.34
C ASN A 381 -22.60 6.54 25.58
N ALA A 382 -23.86 6.15 25.77
CA ALA A 382 -24.49 5.10 24.98
C ALA A 382 -24.58 5.51 23.50
N GLU A 383 -25.15 6.68 23.22
CA GLU A 383 -25.26 7.23 21.85
C GLU A 383 -23.89 7.46 21.21
N ARG A 384 -22.89 7.85 22.00
CA ARG A 384 -21.50 8.05 21.55
C ARG A 384 -20.81 6.72 21.21
N PHE A 385 -21.03 5.68 22.02
CA PHE A 385 -20.54 4.33 21.76
C PHE A 385 -21.20 3.74 20.50
N ASP A 386 -22.53 3.82 20.39
CA ASP A 386 -23.27 3.37 19.20
C ASP A 386 -22.84 4.12 17.94
N TYR A 387 -22.58 5.42 18.02
CA TYR A 387 -22.05 6.20 16.90
C TYR A 387 -20.71 5.66 16.39
N VAL A 388 -19.75 5.41 17.30
CA VAL A 388 -18.44 4.87 16.92
C VAL A 388 -18.56 3.42 16.42
N MET A 389 -19.38 2.60 17.07
CA MET A 389 -19.66 1.23 16.63
C MET A 389 -20.25 1.18 15.22
N ASN A 390 -21.12 2.13 14.87
CA ASN A 390 -21.68 2.23 13.51
C ASN A 390 -20.62 2.65 12.48
N PHE A 391 -19.66 3.53 12.83
CA PHE A 391 -18.52 3.81 11.96
C PHE A 391 -17.62 2.59 11.78
N LEU A 392 -17.29 1.86 12.86
CA LEU A 392 -16.46 0.67 12.79
C LEU A 392 -17.12 -0.46 11.97
N LYS A 393 -18.43 -0.68 12.14
CA LYS A 393 -19.20 -1.63 11.29
C LYS A 393 -19.13 -1.25 9.81
N LYS A 394 -19.27 0.02 9.46
CA LYS A 394 -19.10 0.51 8.08
C LYS A 394 -17.68 0.29 7.56
N MET A 395 -16.65 0.59 8.35
CA MET A 395 -15.25 0.32 8.00
C MET A 395 -14.96 -1.18 7.82
N ALA A 396 -15.65 -2.05 8.56
CA ALA A 396 -15.58 -3.50 8.42
C ALA A 396 -16.53 -4.09 7.34
N GLY A 397 -17.23 -3.26 6.56
CA GLY A 397 -18.19 -3.73 5.56
C GLY A 397 -19.40 -4.49 6.11
N ASN A 398 -19.75 -4.23 7.38
CA ASN A 398 -20.74 -4.93 8.21
C ASN A 398 -20.35 -6.37 8.65
N GLU A 399 -19.07 -6.69 8.66
CA GLU A 399 -18.56 -7.88 9.35
C GLU A 399 -18.55 -7.71 10.89
N TYR A 400 -18.05 -8.72 11.61
CA TYR A 400 -18.09 -8.78 13.07
C TYR A 400 -17.39 -7.59 13.74
N VAL A 401 -18.17 -6.82 14.51
CA VAL A 401 -17.68 -5.81 15.46
C VAL A 401 -18.47 -5.99 16.76
N GLY A 402 -17.83 -6.62 17.74
CA GLY A 402 -18.39 -6.99 19.05
C GLY A 402 -17.96 -6.06 20.18
N PHE A 403 -18.22 -6.45 21.43
CA PHE A 403 -17.88 -5.66 22.61
C PHE A 403 -17.73 -6.54 23.85
N SER A 404 -16.54 -6.48 24.47
CA SER A 404 -16.18 -7.28 25.62
C SER A 404 -16.48 -6.52 26.93
N ASN A 405 -17.70 -6.62 27.44
CA ASN A 405 -18.04 -6.03 28.74
C ASN A 405 -17.12 -6.55 29.86
N ALA A 406 -16.68 -7.81 29.78
CA ALA A 406 -15.73 -8.39 30.73
C ALA A 406 -14.37 -7.67 30.70
N THR A 407 -13.83 -7.37 29.51
CA THR A 407 -12.56 -6.62 29.37
C THR A 407 -12.75 -5.16 29.80
N PHE A 408 -13.89 -4.55 29.47
CA PHE A 408 -14.21 -3.17 29.89
C PHE A 408 -14.20 -2.99 31.41
N GLN A 409 -14.80 -3.91 32.18
CA GLN A 409 -14.77 -3.80 33.65
C GLN A 409 -13.34 -3.88 34.18
N SER A 410 -12.56 -4.89 33.77
CA SER A 410 -11.21 -5.05 34.31
C SER A 410 -10.19 -4.02 33.81
N GLU A 411 -10.27 -3.55 32.56
CA GLU A 411 -9.50 -2.38 32.09
C GLU A 411 -9.76 -1.13 32.92
N ARG A 412 -11.02 -0.94 33.34
CA ARG A 412 -11.43 0.18 34.19
C ARG A 412 -10.98 0.00 35.64
N GLU A 413 -11.08 -1.21 36.19
CA GLU A 413 -10.63 -1.57 37.54
C GLU A 413 -9.10 -1.45 37.69
N SER A 414 -8.32 -1.91 36.69
CA SER A 414 -6.87 -1.68 36.62
C SER A 414 -6.49 -0.31 36.04
N GLY A 415 -7.46 0.61 35.93
CA GLY A 415 -7.39 1.79 35.09
C GLY A 415 -6.57 2.97 35.64
N ASP A 416 -5.98 2.86 36.83
CA ASP A 416 -5.37 3.94 37.63
C ASP A 416 -4.53 4.92 36.82
N ARG A 417 -3.66 4.41 35.94
CA ARG A 417 -2.80 5.25 35.11
C ARG A 417 -3.59 6.14 34.15
N ASN A 418 -4.68 5.64 33.58
CA ASN A 418 -5.55 6.42 32.70
C ASN A 418 -6.39 7.43 33.51
N PHE A 419 -6.77 7.11 34.75
CA PHE A 419 -7.36 8.09 35.68
C PHE A 419 -6.39 9.21 36.02
N ALA A 420 -5.12 8.90 36.37
CA ALA A 420 -4.09 9.91 36.62
C ALA A 420 -3.85 10.83 35.41
N ILE A 421 -3.83 10.27 34.20
CA ILE A 421 -3.80 11.03 32.94
C ILE A 421 -5.04 11.93 32.82
N GLY A 422 -6.24 11.40 33.07
CA GLY A 422 -7.49 12.15 33.00
C GLY A 422 -7.54 13.35 33.96
N TYR A 423 -7.13 13.17 35.22
CA TYR A 423 -7.05 14.26 36.18
C TYR A 423 -6.04 15.35 35.78
N TYR A 424 -4.87 14.96 35.28
CA TYR A 424 -3.85 15.92 34.81
C TYR A 424 -4.32 16.71 33.58
N LEU A 425 -4.97 16.05 32.61
CA LEU A 425 -5.61 16.70 31.46
C LEU A 425 -6.75 17.65 31.86
N LYS A 426 -7.47 17.33 32.95
CA LYS A 426 -8.55 18.18 33.49
C LYS A 426 -8.00 19.43 34.17
N GLU A 427 -6.93 19.31 34.95
CA GLU A 427 -6.20 20.45 35.55
C GLU A 427 -5.66 21.39 34.45
N LYS A 428 -5.02 20.81 33.43
CA LYS A 428 -4.43 21.53 32.29
C LYS A 428 -5.44 22.01 31.23
N LYS A 429 -6.75 21.78 31.44
CA LYS A 429 -7.84 22.18 30.53
C LYS A 429 -7.68 21.65 29.10
N CYS A 430 -7.11 20.45 28.93
CA CYS A 430 -6.91 19.83 27.61
C CYS A 430 -8.22 19.28 26.98
N PHE A 431 -9.36 19.41 27.67
CA PHE A 431 -10.68 18.98 27.22
C PHE A 431 -11.55 20.17 26.77
N PRO A 432 -12.52 19.97 25.85
CA PRO A 432 -13.55 20.96 25.53
C PRO A 432 -14.33 21.42 26.77
N GLU A 433 -14.82 22.66 26.76
CA GLU A 433 -15.66 23.19 27.84
C GLU A 433 -16.90 22.32 28.09
N GLY A 434 -17.30 22.18 29.35
CA GLY A 434 -18.43 21.32 29.75
C GLY A 434 -18.14 19.81 29.78
N THR A 435 -16.95 19.35 29.36
CA THR A 435 -16.61 17.91 29.37
C THR A 435 -16.49 17.35 30.78
N ASP A 436 -17.24 16.29 31.10
CA ASP A 436 -16.90 15.42 32.23
C ASP A 436 -15.78 14.42 31.85
N MET A 437 -14.74 14.41 32.68
CA MET A 437 -13.55 13.59 32.51
C MET A 437 -13.83 12.12 32.83
N THR A 438 -14.62 11.81 33.85
CA THR A 438 -14.92 10.44 34.26
C THR A 438 -15.73 9.72 33.19
N SER A 439 -16.77 10.38 32.68
CA SER A 439 -17.56 9.95 31.52
C SER A 439 -16.69 9.72 30.26
N VAL A 440 -15.72 10.61 29.99
CA VAL A 440 -14.78 10.41 28.86
C VAL A 440 -13.83 9.22 29.08
N LEU A 441 -13.45 8.91 30.32
CA LEU A 441 -12.67 7.71 30.64
C LEU A 441 -13.48 6.42 30.51
N ASP A 442 -14.72 6.36 31.03
CA ASP A 442 -15.61 5.21 30.82
C ASP A 442 -15.77 4.91 29.32
N LEU A 443 -16.06 5.93 28.49
CA LEU A 443 -16.14 5.75 27.03
C LEU A 443 -14.78 5.36 26.42
N TYR A 444 -13.65 5.87 26.93
CA TYR A 444 -12.32 5.45 26.47
C TYR A 444 -12.08 3.95 26.71
N PHE A 445 -12.41 3.43 27.90
CA PHE A 445 -12.29 2.00 28.22
C PHE A 445 -13.26 1.14 27.39
N GLN A 446 -14.49 1.62 27.17
CA GLN A 446 -15.45 0.96 26.28
C GLN A 446 -14.90 0.80 24.86
N LEU A 447 -14.33 1.87 24.27
CA LEU A 447 -13.77 1.82 22.92
C LEU A 447 -12.54 0.89 22.81
N CYS A 448 -11.69 0.79 23.84
CA CYS A 448 -10.58 -0.17 23.86
C CYS A 448 -11.05 -1.63 23.92
N SER A 449 -12.24 -1.87 24.48
CA SER A 449 -12.84 -3.21 24.70
C SER A 449 -13.77 -3.66 23.55
N ILE A 450 -13.77 -2.96 22.42
CA ILE A 450 -14.46 -3.37 21.19
C ILE A 450 -13.74 -4.59 20.60
N GLU A 451 -14.51 -5.61 20.22
CA GLU A 451 -13.99 -6.89 19.71
C GLU A 451 -14.07 -6.95 18.18
N VAL A 452 -13.04 -7.52 17.57
CA VAL A 452 -12.94 -7.76 16.12
C VAL A 452 -12.35 -9.14 15.87
N THR A 453 -12.52 -9.64 14.64
CA THR A 453 -11.74 -10.75 14.09
C THR A 453 -10.62 -10.19 13.21
N CYS A 454 -9.61 -11.00 12.86
CA CYS A 454 -8.61 -10.56 11.87
C CYS A 454 -9.28 -10.28 10.52
N GLU A 455 -10.29 -11.08 10.16
CA GLU A 455 -11.05 -10.95 8.91
C GLU A 455 -11.74 -9.58 8.78
N SER A 456 -12.39 -9.11 9.85
CA SER A 456 -13.12 -7.83 9.87
C SER A 456 -12.18 -6.63 10.02
N ALA A 457 -11.14 -6.76 10.85
CA ALA A 457 -10.15 -5.71 11.07
C ALA A 457 -9.26 -5.47 9.83
N SER A 458 -8.99 -6.48 8.98
CA SER A 458 -8.28 -6.28 7.71
C SER A 458 -9.11 -5.45 6.71
N VAL A 459 -10.45 -5.56 6.73
CA VAL A 459 -11.35 -4.68 5.97
C VAL A 459 -11.35 -3.24 6.52
N MET A 460 -11.25 -3.05 7.85
CA MET A 460 -11.06 -1.72 8.44
C MET A 460 -9.74 -1.08 8.00
N ALA A 461 -8.63 -1.84 8.02
CA ALA A 461 -7.34 -1.39 7.51
C ALA A 461 -7.40 -1.08 6.00
N ALA A 462 -8.11 -1.88 5.22
CA ALA A 462 -8.26 -1.68 3.78
C ALA A 462 -9.13 -0.47 3.45
N THR A 463 -10.09 -0.12 4.31
CA THR A 463 -10.85 1.14 4.22
C THR A 463 -9.94 2.37 4.40
N LEU A 464 -8.90 2.27 5.24
CA LEU A 464 -7.85 3.29 5.32
C LEU A 464 -6.91 3.26 4.10
N ALA A 465 -6.55 2.07 3.60
CA ALA A 465 -5.77 1.93 2.37
C ALA A 465 -6.45 2.57 1.15
N ASN A 466 -7.79 2.49 1.08
CA ASN A 466 -8.66 2.94 0.00
C ASN A 466 -9.22 4.37 0.22
N GLY A 467 -8.47 5.25 0.88
CA GLY A 467 -8.83 6.67 1.01
C GLY A 467 -10.17 6.95 1.72
N GLY A 468 -10.63 6.03 2.57
CA GLY A 468 -11.88 6.14 3.34
C GLY A 468 -13.10 5.48 2.71
N ILE A 469 -12.93 4.72 1.62
CA ILE A 469 -14.00 3.94 0.97
C ILE A 469 -13.87 2.47 1.38
N CYS A 470 -14.92 1.86 1.93
CA CYS A 470 -14.88 0.46 2.31
C CYS A 470 -14.81 -0.44 1.06
N PRO A 471 -13.77 -1.28 0.90
CA PRO A 471 -13.50 -1.96 -0.37
C PRO A 471 -14.61 -2.95 -0.76
N ILE A 472 -15.21 -3.65 0.22
CA ILE A 472 -16.24 -4.67 -0.01
C ILE A 472 -17.68 -4.12 -0.05
N THR A 473 -17.89 -2.80 0.05
CA THR A 473 -19.22 -2.19 -0.08
C THR A 473 -19.26 -1.00 -1.05
N GLY A 474 -18.14 -0.32 -1.28
CA GLY A 474 -18.09 0.95 -2.02
C GLY A 474 -18.59 2.16 -1.23
N GLU A 475 -18.98 2.00 0.04
CA GLU A 475 -19.42 3.14 0.88
C GLU A 475 -18.23 4.03 1.27
N ARG A 476 -18.37 5.35 1.08
CA ARG A 476 -17.45 6.33 1.67
C ARG A 476 -17.76 6.48 3.16
N VAL A 477 -16.91 5.91 4.00
CA VAL A 477 -17.03 5.92 5.47
C VAL A 477 -16.29 7.11 6.10
N LEU A 478 -15.19 7.56 5.48
CA LEU A 478 -14.33 8.63 6.00
C LEU A 478 -13.96 9.66 4.92
N THR A 479 -13.62 10.88 5.34
CA THR A 479 -12.97 11.87 4.46
C THR A 479 -11.51 11.46 4.15
N PRO A 480 -11.01 11.72 2.92
CA PRO A 480 -9.60 11.49 2.59
C PRO A 480 -8.63 12.27 3.47
N GLU A 481 -9.03 13.44 3.99
CA GLU A 481 -8.28 14.24 4.96
C GLU A 481 -8.04 13.46 6.26
N ALA A 482 -9.10 12.93 6.86
CA ALA A 482 -9.01 12.11 8.08
C ALA A 482 -8.12 10.89 7.88
N VAL A 483 -8.29 10.19 6.76
CA VAL A 483 -7.50 8.98 6.44
C VAL A 483 -6.02 9.31 6.25
N ARG A 484 -5.69 10.32 5.43
CA ARG A 484 -4.31 10.75 5.20
C ARG A 484 -3.60 11.08 6.52
N ASN A 485 -4.23 11.91 7.36
CA ASN A 485 -3.65 12.30 8.64
C ASN A 485 -3.48 11.09 9.59
N THR A 486 -4.45 10.17 9.59
CA THR A 486 -4.41 8.95 10.40
C THR A 486 -3.23 8.07 10.00
N LEU A 487 -3.00 7.88 8.70
CA LEU A 487 -1.86 7.12 8.18
C LEU A 487 -0.51 7.78 8.49
N SER A 488 -0.41 9.11 8.39
CA SER A 488 0.80 9.84 8.80
C SER A 488 1.14 9.61 10.27
N LEU A 489 0.15 9.63 11.16
CA LEU A 489 0.34 9.44 12.60
C LEU A 489 0.52 7.96 12.99
N MET A 490 -0.02 7.02 12.21
CA MET A 490 0.28 5.59 12.34
C MET A 490 1.73 5.29 11.95
N HIS A 491 2.26 5.91 10.89
CA HIS A 491 3.65 5.77 10.48
C HIS A 491 4.62 6.30 11.57
N SER A 492 4.41 7.50 12.10
CA SER A 492 5.34 8.11 13.07
C SER A 492 5.14 7.70 14.54
N CYS A 493 3.95 7.28 14.94
CA CYS A 493 3.58 7.08 16.36
C CYS A 493 2.87 5.74 16.66
N GLY A 494 2.83 4.81 15.69
CA GLY A 494 1.97 3.63 15.73
C GLY A 494 2.38 2.48 16.65
N MET A 495 3.68 2.24 16.83
CA MET A 495 4.23 1.00 17.41
C MET A 495 4.90 1.23 18.78
N TYR A 496 4.30 2.11 19.58
CA TYR A 496 4.84 2.57 20.87
C TYR A 496 6.29 3.09 20.71
N ASP A 497 7.21 2.71 21.60
CA ASP A 497 8.61 3.12 21.53
C ASP A 497 9.34 2.56 20.30
N PHE A 498 8.81 1.51 19.66
CA PHE A 498 9.35 0.95 18.41
C PHE A 498 9.00 1.78 17.16
N SER A 499 8.10 2.78 17.26
CA SER A 499 7.58 3.52 16.09
C SER A 499 8.65 4.05 15.14
N GLY A 500 9.74 4.62 15.66
CA GLY A 500 10.84 5.14 14.83
C GLY A 500 11.62 4.05 14.10
N GLN A 501 11.83 2.89 14.74
CA GLN A 501 12.51 1.74 14.12
C GLN A 501 11.59 1.05 13.11
N PHE A 502 10.30 0.90 13.42
CA PHE A 502 9.30 0.40 12.47
C PHE A 502 9.16 1.30 11.24
N ALA A 503 9.14 2.62 11.41
CA ALA A 503 9.10 3.59 10.30
C ALA A 503 10.38 3.58 9.44
N PHE A 504 11.52 3.16 9.99
CA PHE A 504 12.78 3.04 9.27
C PHE A 504 12.92 1.69 8.54
N HIS A 505 12.65 0.57 9.21
CA HIS A 505 12.83 -0.78 8.65
C HIS A 505 11.62 -1.27 7.84
N VAL A 506 10.39 -1.04 8.32
CA VAL A 506 9.15 -1.47 7.64
C VAL A 506 8.55 -0.34 6.79
N GLY A 507 8.61 0.90 7.26
CA GLY A 507 8.15 2.09 6.52
C GLY A 507 6.63 2.22 6.36
N LEU A 508 5.84 1.21 6.75
CA LEU A 508 4.38 1.19 6.59
C LEU A 508 3.66 1.87 7.77
N PRO A 509 2.50 2.53 7.54
CA PRO A 509 1.58 2.92 8.60
C PRO A 509 1.03 1.70 9.35
N ALA A 510 1.29 1.63 10.67
CA ALA A 510 0.79 0.55 11.53
C ALA A 510 0.22 1.06 12.86
N LYS A 511 -0.50 0.21 13.59
CA LYS A 511 -0.82 0.39 15.02
C LYS A 511 -0.87 -0.94 15.73
N SER A 512 -0.09 -1.11 16.80
CA SER A 512 -0.19 -2.27 17.69
C SER A 512 -1.19 -2.07 18.85
N GLY A 513 -1.77 -3.17 19.33
CA GLY A 513 -2.59 -3.26 20.54
C GLY A 513 -2.07 -4.37 21.48
N VAL A 514 -2.17 -4.14 22.79
CA VAL A 514 -1.69 -5.06 23.84
C VAL A 514 -2.44 -6.40 23.92
N SER A 515 -3.47 -6.58 23.09
CA SER A 515 -4.12 -7.87 22.81
C SER A 515 -3.35 -8.74 21.82
N GLY A 516 -2.17 -8.30 21.34
CA GLY A 516 -1.37 -8.99 20.33
C GLY A 516 -1.71 -8.63 18.88
N GLY A 517 -2.59 -7.65 18.67
CA GLY A 517 -3.00 -7.20 17.33
C GLY A 517 -2.06 -6.16 16.73
N ILE A 518 -1.84 -6.22 15.42
CA ILE A 518 -1.23 -5.16 14.62
C ILE A 518 -2.15 -4.84 13.44
N LEU A 519 -2.64 -3.60 13.38
CA LEU A 519 -3.38 -3.03 12.26
C LEU A 519 -2.38 -2.38 11.30
N LEU A 520 -2.11 -3.01 10.15
CA LEU A 520 -1.12 -2.59 9.15
C LEU A 520 -1.81 -2.10 7.88
N VAL A 521 -1.32 -1.02 7.28
CA VAL A 521 -1.87 -0.46 6.03
C VAL A 521 -0.77 -0.31 4.99
N VAL A 522 -1.00 -0.82 3.78
CA VAL A 522 -0.23 -0.54 2.56
C VAL A 522 -1.07 0.42 1.70
N PRO A 523 -0.80 1.75 1.72
CA PRO A 523 -1.68 2.73 1.10
C PRO A 523 -1.91 2.49 -0.40
N ASN A 524 -3.16 2.61 -0.84
CA ASN A 524 -3.63 2.29 -2.20
C ASN A 524 -3.45 0.83 -2.64
N VAL A 525 -3.08 -0.11 -1.75
CA VAL A 525 -2.94 -1.55 -2.08
C VAL A 525 -3.83 -2.41 -1.18
N MET A 526 -3.60 -2.43 0.13
CA MET A 526 -4.31 -3.33 1.05
C MET A 526 -4.24 -2.92 2.52
N GLY A 527 -5.19 -3.41 3.30
CA GLY A 527 -5.07 -3.54 4.75
C GLY A 527 -4.66 -4.96 5.14
N ILE A 528 -3.81 -5.07 6.15
CA ILE A 528 -3.36 -6.34 6.72
C ILE A 528 -3.58 -6.29 8.24
N VAL A 529 -4.00 -7.39 8.84
CA VAL A 529 -4.03 -7.57 10.30
C VAL A 529 -3.30 -8.84 10.66
N CYS A 530 -2.30 -8.68 11.53
CA CYS A 530 -1.60 -9.77 12.19
C CYS A 530 -2.07 -9.83 13.65
N TRP A 531 -2.27 -11.03 14.20
CA TRP A 531 -2.64 -11.21 15.61
C TRP A 531 -1.93 -12.41 16.22
N SER A 532 -1.07 -12.15 17.20
CA SER A 532 -0.54 -13.17 18.11
C SER A 532 -0.43 -12.58 19.53
N PRO A 533 -1.08 -13.16 20.54
CA PRO A 533 -1.09 -12.63 21.92
C PRO A 533 0.29 -12.35 22.58
N PRO A 534 1.38 -13.11 22.30
CA PRO A 534 2.70 -12.82 22.87
C PRO A 534 3.29 -11.49 22.40
N LEU A 535 3.60 -10.61 23.35
CA LEU A 535 4.21 -9.31 23.15
C LEU A 535 5.72 -9.32 23.39
N ASP A 536 6.41 -8.40 22.73
CA ASP A 536 7.79 -8.02 22.99
C ASP A 536 7.92 -7.11 24.24
N LYS A 537 9.15 -6.72 24.57
CA LYS A 537 9.46 -5.81 25.70
C LYS A 537 8.98 -4.36 25.50
N LEU A 538 8.40 -4.03 24.33
CA LEU A 538 7.90 -2.71 23.95
C LEU A 538 6.36 -2.67 23.81
N GLY A 539 5.68 -3.82 23.97
CA GLY A 539 4.23 -3.97 23.92
C GLY A 539 3.66 -4.33 22.55
N ASN A 540 4.48 -4.76 21.59
CA ASN A 540 4.09 -5.16 20.23
C ASN A 540 4.09 -6.68 20.05
N SER A 541 3.23 -7.23 19.20
CA SER A 541 3.20 -8.68 18.92
C SER A 541 4.49 -9.18 18.25
N VAL A 542 5.10 -10.24 18.78
CA VAL A 542 6.39 -10.78 18.30
C VAL A 542 6.27 -11.32 16.87
N ARG A 543 5.37 -12.27 16.65
CA ARG A 543 5.10 -12.83 15.30
C ARG A 543 4.62 -11.76 14.33
N GLY A 544 3.82 -10.82 14.83
CA GLY A 544 3.32 -9.68 14.06
C GLY A 544 4.44 -8.77 13.54
N ILE A 545 5.46 -8.44 14.36
CA ILE A 545 6.61 -7.65 13.90
C ILE A 545 7.43 -8.42 12.86
N GLN A 546 7.72 -9.71 13.09
CA GLN A 546 8.53 -10.50 12.15
C GLN A 546 7.85 -10.55 10.77
N PHE A 547 6.56 -10.89 10.72
CA PHE A 547 5.79 -10.88 9.48
C PHE A 547 5.84 -9.52 8.77
N CYS A 548 5.80 -8.39 9.51
CA CYS A 548 5.92 -7.05 8.92
C CYS A 548 7.30 -6.76 8.31
N LEU A 549 8.38 -7.33 8.87
CA LEU A 549 9.74 -7.20 8.36
C LEU A 549 9.91 -8.05 7.09
N ASP A 550 9.61 -9.34 7.18
CA ASP A 550 9.75 -10.29 6.08
C ASP A 550 8.92 -9.87 4.84
N LEU A 551 7.72 -9.31 5.08
CA LEU A 551 6.84 -8.75 4.04
C LEU A 551 7.52 -7.65 3.22
N VAL A 552 8.29 -6.76 3.85
CA VAL A 552 8.97 -5.65 3.13
C VAL A 552 10.38 -6.00 2.66
N GLU A 553 10.96 -7.09 3.16
CA GLU A 553 12.17 -7.67 2.56
C GLU A 553 11.81 -8.35 1.22
N LEU A 554 10.72 -9.12 1.20
CA LEU A 554 10.24 -9.81 0.00
C LEU A 554 9.58 -8.87 -1.03
N PHE A 555 8.73 -7.93 -0.60
CA PHE A 555 7.94 -7.07 -1.49
C PHE A 555 8.33 -5.59 -1.44
N ASN A 556 8.20 -4.88 -2.56
CA ASN A 556 8.46 -3.43 -2.66
C ASN A 556 7.32 -2.55 -2.09
N PHE A 557 6.90 -2.86 -0.85
CA PHE A 557 5.85 -2.15 -0.12
C PHE A 557 6.36 -1.07 0.84
N HIS A 558 7.66 -1.00 1.13
CA HIS A 558 8.21 0.06 1.98
C HIS A 558 7.87 1.44 1.38
N ASN A 559 7.43 2.40 2.19
CA ASN A 559 6.90 3.67 1.69
C ASN A 559 7.93 4.52 0.90
N TYR A 560 9.22 4.17 0.99
CA TYR A 560 10.30 4.82 0.26
C TYR A 560 11.04 3.86 -0.72
N ASP A 561 10.51 2.66 -1.00
CA ASP A 561 11.03 1.76 -2.04
C ASP A 561 10.82 2.34 -3.45
N ASN A 562 11.71 1.96 -4.38
CA ASN A 562 11.63 2.38 -5.77
C ASN A 562 10.69 1.47 -6.58
N LEU A 563 9.68 2.05 -7.24
CA LEU A 563 8.74 1.29 -8.08
C LEU A 563 9.27 0.92 -9.47
N ARG A 564 10.43 1.42 -9.91
CA ARG A 564 11.00 1.15 -11.26
C ARG A 564 12.25 0.29 -11.23
N HIS A 565 13.11 0.50 -10.25
CA HIS A 565 14.43 -0.12 -10.16
C HIS A 565 14.58 -0.79 -8.79
N PHE A 566 14.20 -2.06 -8.72
CA PHE A 566 14.34 -2.91 -7.55
C PHE A 566 15.05 -4.20 -7.95
N ALA A 567 16.18 -4.52 -7.32
CA ALA A 567 17.10 -5.55 -7.83
C ALA A 567 16.71 -6.99 -7.45
N LYS A 568 15.89 -7.18 -6.40
CA LYS A 568 15.52 -8.51 -5.86
C LYS A 568 14.10 -8.64 -5.28
N LYS A 569 13.43 -7.53 -4.93
CA LYS A 569 12.07 -7.57 -4.36
C LYS A 569 11.02 -7.88 -5.42
N HIS A 570 9.87 -8.40 -5.00
CA HIS A 570 8.71 -8.62 -5.85
C HIS A 570 7.76 -7.40 -5.81
N ASP A 571 7.09 -7.12 -6.93
CA ASP A 571 6.02 -6.11 -7.02
C ASP A 571 4.71 -6.76 -7.47
N PRO A 572 3.83 -7.16 -6.54
CA PRO A 572 2.60 -7.88 -6.87
C PRO A 572 1.53 -6.99 -7.51
N ARG A 573 1.82 -5.69 -7.74
CA ARG A 573 1.00 -4.79 -8.57
C ARG A 573 1.20 -5.00 -10.07
N ARG A 574 2.07 -5.94 -10.46
CA ARG A 574 2.35 -6.31 -11.85
C ARG A 574 2.12 -7.79 -12.06
N GLU A 575 1.71 -8.16 -13.28
CA GLU A 575 1.66 -9.55 -13.69
C GLU A 575 3.09 -10.12 -13.79
N GLY A 576 3.35 -11.21 -13.06
CA GLY A 576 4.72 -11.65 -12.76
C GLY A 576 5.49 -12.12 -14.00
N GLY A 577 4.83 -12.92 -14.85
CA GLY A 577 5.40 -13.37 -16.12
C GLY A 577 5.53 -12.24 -17.14
N ASP A 578 4.52 -11.37 -17.23
CA ASP A 578 4.45 -10.24 -18.16
C ASP A 578 5.55 -9.20 -17.90
N GLN A 579 5.93 -8.92 -16.65
CA GLN A 579 7.07 -8.05 -16.36
C GLN A 579 8.39 -8.64 -16.88
N ARG A 580 8.62 -9.96 -16.76
CA ARG A 580 9.82 -10.60 -17.33
C ARG A 580 9.78 -10.52 -18.85
N VAL A 581 8.67 -10.94 -19.46
CA VAL A 581 8.49 -10.95 -20.93
C VAL A 581 8.63 -9.55 -21.53
N LYS A 582 8.04 -8.51 -20.92
CA LYS A 582 8.21 -7.11 -21.36
C LYS A 582 9.65 -6.61 -21.24
N SER A 583 10.37 -6.99 -20.17
CA SER A 583 11.79 -6.64 -20.06
C SER A 583 12.61 -7.29 -21.19
N VAL A 584 12.39 -8.57 -21.47
CA VAL A 584 13.01 -9.27 -22.61
C VAL A 584 12.66 -8.61 -23.94
N ILE A 585 11.38 -8.35 -24.21
CA ILE A 585 10.95 -7.71 -25.46
C ILE A 585 11.60 -6.34 -25.63
N ASN A 586 11.71 -5.53 -24.57
CA ASN A 586 12.39 -4.23 -24.62
C ASN A 586 13.90 -4.36 -24.88
N LEU A 587 14.56 -5.38 -24.31
CA LEU A 587 15.97 -5.69 -24.56
C LEU A 587 16.20 -6.13 -26.02
N LEU A 588 15.37 -7.04 -26.54
CA LEU A 588 15.47 -7.53 -27.92
C LEU A 588 15.08 -6.45 -28.94
N PHE A 589 14.11 -5.60 -28.63
CA PHE A 589 13.74 -4.47 -29.51
C PHE A 589 14.86 -3.42 -29.59
N ALA A 590 15.60 -3.19 -28.50
CA ALA A 590 16.81 -2.36 -28.53
C ALA A 590 17.93 -2.99 -29.37
N ALA A 591 18.08 -4.31 -29.36
CA ALA A 591 19.00 -5.02 -30.26
C ALA A 591 18.57 -4.93 -31.74
N TYR A 592 17.28 -5.15 -32.03
CA TYR A 592 16.67 -5.04 -33.37
C TYR A 592 16.81 -3.64 -33.99
N THR A 593 16.63 -2.59 -33.18
CA THR A 593 16.72 -1.18 -33.63
C THR A 593 18.13 -0.60 -33.61
N GLY A 594 19.12 -1.33 -33.09
CA GLY A 594 20.48 -0.83 -32.94
C GLY A 594 20.69 0.21 -31.83
N ASP A 595 19.74 0.42 -30.90
CA ASP A 595 19.92 1.38 -29.79
C ASP A 595 20.87 0.85 -28.70
N VAL A 596 22.17 0.95 -28.99
CA VAL A 596 23.26 0.71 -28.03
C VAL A 596 23.11 1.59 -26.78
N SER A 597 22.43 2.74 -26.84
CA SER A 597 22.16 3.56 -25.65
C SER A 597 21.08 2.95 -24.75
N ALA A 598 20.07 2.26 -25.31
CA ALA A 598 19.13 1.44 -24.53
C ALA A 598 19.84 0.25 -23.90
N LEU A 599 20.66 -0.47 -24.66
CA LEU A 599 21.40 -1.62 -24.14
C LEU A 599 22.37 -1.22 -23.01
N ARG A 600 23.05 -0.08 -23.14
CA ARG A 600 23.84 0.53 -22.06
C ARG A 600 23.00 0.86 -20.83
N ARG A 601 21.79 1.42 -21.00
CA ARG A 601 20.85 1.68 -19.87
C ARG A 601 20.40 0.38 -19.20
N PHE A 602 20.13 -0.68 -19.95
CA PHE A 602 19.71 -1.98 -19.39
C PHE A 602 20.86 -2.67 -18.63
N ALA A 603 22.06 -2.74 -19.21
CA ALA A 603 23.25 -3.29 -18.55
C ALA A 603 23.61 -2.52 -17.27
N LEU A 604 23.55 -1.17 -17.29
CA LEU A 604 23.75 -0.33 -16.10
C LEU A 604 22.65 -0.51 -15.02
N SER A 605 21.50 -1.06 -15.37
CA SER A 605 20.42 -1.39 -14.42
C SER A 605 20.54 -2.79 -13.81
N SER A 606 21.67 -3.48 -14.04
CA SER A 606 21.91 -4.88 -13.67
C SER A 606 20.86 -5.85 -14.25
N MET A 607 20.35 -5.55 -15.45
CA MET A 607 19.54 -6.50 -16.20
C MET A 607 20.44 -7.61 -16.76
N ASP A 608 20.02 -8.85 -16.57
CA ASP A 608 20.62 -10.02 -17.24
C ASP A 608 20.40 -9.91 -18.76
N MET A 609 21.50 -9.93 -19.51
CA MET A 609 21.55 -9.75 -20.96
C MET A 609 21.47 -11.08 -21.73
N GLU A 610 21.51 -12.22 -21.04
CA GLU A 610 21.37 -13.57 -21.61
C GLU A 610 19.90 -14.05 -21.62
N GLN A 611 18.96 -13.21 -21.19
CA GLN A 611 17.53 -13.53 -21.22
C GLN A 611 17.03 -13.79 -22.65
N ARG A 612 16.03 -14.69 -22.74
CA ARG A 612 15.54 -15.26 -23.99
C ARG A 612 14.07 -14.99 -24.22
N ASP A 613 13.67 -14.86 -25.49
CA ASP A 613 12.26 -14.82 -25.91
C ASP A 613 11.62 -16.23 -25.92
N TYR A 614 10.39 -16.31 -26.45
CA TYR A 614 9.67 -17.56 -26.61
C TYR A 614 10.37 -18.54 -27.58
N ASP A 615 11.20 -18.05 -28.50
CA ASP A 615 12.01 -18.82 -29.47
C ASP A 615 13.41 -19.19 -28.91
N SER A 616 13.64 -18.99 -27.61
CA SER A 616 14.93 -19.21 -26.94
C SER A 616 16.07 -18.30 -27.44
N ARG A 617 15.78 -17.25 -28.22
CA ARG A 617 16.78 -16.32 -28.78
C ARG A 617 17.14 -15.22 -27.80
N THR A 618 18.42 -14.85 -27.78
CA THR A 618 19.00 -13.78 -26.94
C THR A 618 19.17 -12.48 -27.73
N ALA A 619 19.56 -11.39 -27.05
CA ALA A 619 19.88 -10.12 -27.72
C ALA A 619 20.97 -10.26 -28.80
N LEU A 620 21.89 -11.23 -28.64
CA LEU A 620 22.97 -11.50 -29.59
C LEU A 620 22.47 -12.14 -30.89
N HIS A 621 21.44 -13.01 -30.82
CA HIS A 621 20.77 -13.58 -32.00
C HIS A 621 20.15 -12.46 -32.85
N VAL A 622 19.27 -11.66 -32.24
CA VAL A 622 18.56 -10.56 -32.91
C VAL A 622 19.54 -9.52 -33.48
N ALA A 623 20.60 -9.17 -32.75
CA ALA A 623 21.62 -8.25 -33.26
C ALA A 623 22.43 -8.82 -34.43
N ALA A 624 22.64 -10.14 -34.46
CA ALA A 624 23.39 -10.82 -35.51
C ALA A 624 22.56 -11.06 -36.78
N ALA A 625 21.26 -11.29 -36.63
CA ALA A 625 20.31 -11.40 -37.74
C ALA A 625 20.09 -10.07 -38.49
N GLU A 626 20.13 -8.93 -37.78
CA GLU A 626 19.97 -7.58 -38.36
C GLU A 626 21.31 -6.91 -38.76
N GLY A 627 22.46 -7.51 -38.42
CA GLY A 627 23.78 -6.99 -38.78
C GLY A 627 24.32 -5.84 -37.91
N HIS A 628 23.78 -5.61 -36.71
CA HIS A 628 24.16 -4.46 -35.85
C HIS A 628 25.51 -4.65 -35.16
N MET A 629 26.61 -4.44 -35.88
CA MET A 629 28.00 -4.58 -35.40
C MET A 629 28.25 -3.98 -34.01
N GLU A 630 27.81 -2.74 -33.77
CA GLU A 630 28.03 -2.02 -32.51
C GLU A 630 27.26 -2.63 -31.33
N VAL A 631 26.10 -3.25 -31.59
CA VAL A 631 25.36 -4.02 -30.58
C VAL A 631 26.09 -5.33 -30.29
N VAL A 632 26.53 -6.05 -31.33
CA VAL A 632 27.27 -7.32 -31.18
C VAL A 632 28.54 -7.12 -30.36
N ARG A 633 29.34 -6.07 -30.68
CA ARG A 633 30.50 -5.67 -29.86
C ARG A 633 30.10 -5.39 -28.42
N PHE A 634 29.09 -4.56 -28.18
CA PHE A 634 28.66 -4.21 -26.82
C PHE A 634 28.26 -5.45 -25.99
N LEU A 635 27.54 -6.40 -26.59
CA LEU A 635 27.10 -7.63 -25.92
C LEU A 635 28.27 -8.57 -25.58
N LEU A 636 29.24 -8.71 -26.47
CA LEU A 636 30.40 -9.59 -26.29
C LEU A 636 31.50 -8.97 -25.42
N GLU A 637 31.88 -7.72 -25.69
CA GLU A 637 32.98 -7.01 -25.02
C GLU A 637 32.61 -6.51 -23.63
N ALA A 638 31.46 -5.82 -23.51
CA ALA A 638 31.07 -5.15 -22.27
C ALA A 638 30.14 -5.99 -21.40
N CYS A 639 29.19 -6.72 -21.99
CA CYS A 639 28.26 -7.59 -21.24
C CYS A 639 28.74 -9.04 -21.08
N LYS A 640 29.75 -9.48 -21.85
CA LYS A 640 30.31 -10.85 -21.83
C LYS A 640 29.27 -11.97 -22.00
N VAL A 641 28.26 -11.72 -22.84
CA VAL A 641 27.25 -12.70 -23.24
C VAL A 641 27.93 -13.86 -23.98
N ASN A 642 27.44 -15.08 -23.78
CA ASN A 642 27.89 -16.28 -24.49
C ASN A 642 27.83 -16.05 -26.02
N PRO A 643 28.90 -16.34 -26.80
CA PRO A 643 28.91 -16.17 -28.26
C PRO A 643 28.17 -17.28 -29.01
N SER A 644 27.97 -18.46 -28.41
CA SER A 644 27.34 -19.62 -29.04
C SER A 644 26.13 -20.23 -28.29
N PRO A 645 25.18 -19.43 -27.76
CA PRO A 645 23.89 -19.95 -27.31
C PRO A 645 23.13 -20.51 -28.52
N ARG A 646 22.27 -21.52 -28.29
CA ARG A 646 21.35 -22.04 -29.32
C ARG A 646 19.92 -21.56 -29.09
N ASP A 647 19.23 -21.24 -30.17
CA ASP A 647 17.79 -20.98 -30.22
C ASP A 647 16.93 -22.27 -30.22
N ARG A 648 15.62 -22.10 -30.44
CA ARG A 648 14.64 -23.20 -30.60
C ARG A 648 14.91 -24.12 -31.79
N TRP A 649 15.53 -23.62 -32.86
CA TRP A 649 15.88 -24.40 -34.06
C TRP A 649 17.30 -24.98 -34.01
N GLY A 650 18.00 -24.80 -32.88
CA GLY A 650 19.37 -25.25 -32.67
C GLY A 650 20.43 -24.38 -33.34
N LYS A 651 20.06 -23.23 -33.91
CA LYS A 651 20.94 -22.26 -34.56
C LYS A 651 21.69 -21.42 -33.53
N ALA A 652 22.90 -21.02 -33.85
CA ALA A 652 23.67 -20.01 -33.11
C ALA A 652 23.59 -18.64 -33.80
N PRO A 653 23.92 -17.52 -33.12
CA PRO A 653 23.96 -16.19 -33.73
C PRO A 653 24.85 -16.11 -34.99
N MET A 654 25.90 -16.93 -35.07
CA MET A 654 26.77 -17.04 -36.25
C MET A 654 26.06 -17.69 -37.45
N ASP A 655 25.16 -18.66 -37.21
CA ASP A 655 24.34 -19.25 -38.27
C ASP A 655 23.31 -18.25 -38.81
N GLU A 656 22.72 -17.42 -37.94
CA GLU A 656 21.81 -16.35 -38.35
C GLU A 656 22.55 -15.27 -39.15
N ALA A 657 23.69 -14.79 -38.67
CA ALA A 657 24.52 -13.83 -39.41
C ALA A 657 24.96 -14.36 -40.79
N MET A 658 25.27 -15.65 -40.91
CA MET A 658 25.53 -16.29 -42.21
C MET A 658 24.28 -16.38 -43.10
N LEU A 659 23.11 -16.67 -42.52
CA LEU A 659 21.84 -16.80 -43.25
C LEU A 659 21.38 -15.47 -43.87
N PHE A 660 21.57 -14.36 -43.15
CA PHE A 660 21.21 -13.01 -43.62
C PHE A 660 22.37 -12.28 -44.35
N GLY A 661 23.59 -12.81 -44.29
CA GLY A 661 24.74 -12.35 -45.09
C GLY A 661 25.66 -11.33 -44.42
N HIS A 662 25.59 -11.17 -43.10
CA HIS A 662 26.37 -10.23 -42.30
C HIS A 662 27.79 -10.76 -41.98
N HIS A 663 28.65 -10.79 -43.01
CA HIS A 663 30.03 -11.31 -42.97
C HIS A 663 30.93 -10.57 -41.97
N ASP A 664 30.66 -9.30 -41.75
CA ASP A 664 31.26 -8.44 -40.73
C ASP A 664 30.93 -8.90 -39.31
N VAL A 665 29.66 -9.21 -39.04
CA VAL A 665 29.23 -9.79 -37.75
C VAL A 665 29.76 -11.21 -37.56
N VAL A 666 29.76 -12.05 -38.61
CA VAL A 666 30.36 -13.40 -38.57
C VAL A 666 31.83 -13.33 -38.15
N THR A 667 32.58 -12.36 -38.69
CA THR A 667 34.01 -12.17 -38.36
C THR A 667 34.19 -11.82 -36.87
N ILE A 668 33.31 -10.98 -36.30
CA ILE A 668 33.34 -10.65 -34.86
C ILE A 668 32.99 -11.90 -34.03
N LEU A 669 31.89 -12.58 -34.36
CA LEU A 669 31.44 -13.76 -33.60
C LEU A 669 32.50 -14.87 -33.58
N GLN A 670 33.16 -15.15 -34.71
CA GLN A 670 34.24 -16.12 -34.77
C GLN A 670 35.43 -15.73 -33.87
N GLN A 671 35.87 -14.47 -33.92
CA GLN A 671 36.96 -13.97 -33.06
C GLN A 671 36.65 -14.12 -31.56
N TYR A 672 35.41 -13.90 -31.14
CA TYR A 672 35.02 -14.08 -29.75
C TYR A 672 34.81 -15.56 -29.37
N GLN A 673 34.32 -16.39 -30.29
CA GLN A 673 34.17 -17.83 -30.06
C GLN A 673 35.53 -18.54 -29.87
N GLU A 674 36.57 -18.13 -30.59
CA GLU A 674 37.94 -18.65 -30.42
C GLU A 674 38.58 -18.24 -29.07
N ASN A 675 38.10 -17.16 -28.44
CA ASN A 675 38.61 -16.63 -27.17
C ASN A 675 37.71 -16.93 -25.95
N TYR A 676 36.56 -17.59 -26.13
CA TYR A 676 35.57 -17.78 -25.07
C TYR A 676 35.84 -19.02 -24.21
N SER A 677 36.48 -18.81 -23.06
CA SER A 677 36.60 -19.83 -22.00
C SER A 677 35.29 -19.97 -21.25
N LEU A 678 34.71 -21.18 -21.25
CA LEU A 678 33.55 -21.52 -20.43
C LEU A 678 33.85 -21.27 -18.93
N PRO A 679 32.96 -20.59 -18.19
CA PRO A 679 32.98 -20.63 -16.73
C PRO A 679 32.85 -22.09 -16.27
N ALA A 680 33.68 -22.51 -15.31
CA ALA A 680 33.58 -23.84 -14.74
C ALA A 680 32.19 -24.04 -14.11
N ALA A 681 31.52 -25.14 -14.45
CA ALA A 681 30.22 -25.47 -13.86
C ALA A 681 30.39 -25.70 -12.34
N PRO A 682 29.48 -25.19 -11.49
CA PRO A 682 29.42 -25.62 -10.10
C PRO A 682 29.07 -27.11 -10.06
N ASP A 683 29.70 -27.84 -9.13
CA ASP A 683 29.59 -29.29 -9.05
C ASP A 683 28.14 -29.78 -8.81
N GLY A 684 27.87 -31.00 -9.24
CA GLY A 684 26.52 -31.47 -9.54
C GLY A 684 25.50 -31.40 -8.40
N GLN A 685 24.47 -30.58 -8.58
CA GLN A 685 23.13 -30.83 -8.04
C GLN A 685 22.13 -30.96 -9.18
N GLU A 686 21.40 -32.07 -9.22
CA GLU A 686 20.36 -32.33 -10.22
C GLU A 686 19.16 -31.37 -10.04
N ARG A 687 19.21 -30.22 -10.71
CA ARG A 687 18.00 -29.45 -11.00
C ARG A 687 17.14 -30.23 -11.98
N SER A 688 16.20 -31.00 -11.45
CA SER A 688 15.19 -31.71 -12.24
C SER A 688 14.34 -30.71 -13.02
N GLU A 689 14.61 -30.60 -14.32
CA GLU A 689 13.75 -29.89 -15.27
C GLU A 689 12.42 -30.64 -15.40
N LYS A 690 11.45 -30.28 -14.56
CA LYS A 690 10.06 -30.73 -14.71
C LYS A 690 9.49 -30.13 -15.99
N SER A 691 9.44 -30.92 -17.07
CA SER A 691 8.76 -30.51 -18.29
C SER A 691 7.30 -30.13 -17.99
N LEU A 692 6.88 -29.00 -18.55
CA LEU A 692 5.52 -28.48 -18.48
C LEU A 692 4.51 -29.36 -19.24
N ASP A 693 4.96 -30.28 -20.08
CA ASP A 693 4.10 -31.24 -20.82
C ASP A 693 3.46 -32.33 -19.92
N SER A 694 3.62 -32.22 -18.60
CA SER A 694 3.07 -33.16 -17.61
C SER A 694 1.84 -32.63 -16.83
N LEU A 695 1.32 -31.45 -17.19
CA LEU A 695 0.12 -30.84 -16.60
C LEU A 695 -0.83 -30.26 -17.66
N LEU A 696 -1.36 -31.14 -18.51
CA LEU A 696 -2.56 -30.94 -19.35
C LEU A 696 -3.62 -31.99 -19.01
#